data_AF-A0AAV1J946-F1
#
_entry.id   AF-A0AAV1J946-F1
#
_cell.length_a   1.000
_cell.length_b   1.000
_cell.length_c   1.000
_cell.angle_alpha   90.00
_cell.angle_beta   90.00
_cell.angle_gamma   90.00
#
_symmetry.space_group_name_H-M   'P 1'
#
loop_
_entity.id
_entity.type
_entity.pdbx_description
1 polymer ?
#
loop_
_entity_poly.entity_id
_entity_poly.type
_entity_poly.pdbx_seq_one_letter_code
_entity_poly.pdbx_strand_id
1 'polypeptide(L)'
;MAYMTTSTITPNTTVSMQMTSPSMLQELTPAAPACPEATSIINPLGRLRVAMKNSSYLDAFLIFYSDEHLSEEPSPDERRLEYISGWDGPGTAAVLAAGGAAIWVPAAEVRRAKMTLSCAWLVLDGDDPSQPTIAEWIGGTAIRNGRVGADVRLTSFGEWQSLSTSLQRENLQLVPQSTLVDQLWNQETDPMWKRPQFTRVVAMSHNPEYIGMTWREKLTAVRNELQAVGADAMIVTALDEVAWLLNIRGKDLPYAPLLKAFVIVSHRDVRIYVPPGKLMMPERDALAAYNCYPNVINCTSVKDYETVYSDLRKAPELKILIPTGGTFQRGASAAVTQAIMASKRMFQPSPIIYLKAQKNSAEIKGMKKAHLRDAVAMCTVLNYLEKKGKGSLDELLVGEKIDATRATQAGYRGLSMRTRVAYGPNGAEPEYRATNATNRRIFTNSTLIIQSGGQYEEGTTVVTRTLHYGTPSRDERRAYTTVLRALAAFAMLQTPATLPAAHADPVARAPLWASRQDYLLPTGHGVGAALNRREDPVVIDYRQDTNLHTFREGYFVTNEPAWHEARKFGVKLSNVLEVIQRSSGYLGFKETTLLPYEPKLIDKNMLTDYEINWLNAYNKRIRDTIGPELTAQGLTDVYYWVMNKTVEIELPSKTKKQANSAFIKHTTIAMICISVALTIL
;
A
#
# COMPACT_ATOMS: atom_id res chain seq x y z
N MET A 1 -20.77 -39.07 -46.74
CA MET A 1 -21.52 -40.24 -46.23
C MET A 1 -21.27 -40.32 -44.73
N ALA A 2 -22.20 -40.35 -43.80
CA ALA A 2 -23.65 -40.26 -43.81
C ALA A 2 -24.10 -39.80 -42.39
N TYR A 3 -24.96 -38.78 -42.37
CA TYR A 3 -26.14 -38.59 -41.52
C TYR A 3 -26.11 -38.68 -39.99
N MET A 4 -26.55 -37.60 -39.33
CA MET A 4 -27.68 -37.57 -38.37
C MET A 4 -28.06 -36.09 -38.10
N THR A 5 -29.08 -35.58 -38.80
CA THR A 5 -30.45 -35.28 -38.30
C THR A 5 -30.52 -34.08 -37.33
N THR A 6 -30.93 -32.95 -37.91
CA THR A 6 -31.44 -31.75 -37.24
C THR A 6 -32.88 -31.96 -36.76
N SER A 7 -33.16 -31.70 -35.48
CA SER A 7 -34.53 -31.45 -35.00
C SER A 7 -34.59 -30.09 -34.31
N THR A 8 -35.31 -29.18 -34.95
CA THR A 8 -35.80 -27.90 -34.43
C THR A 8 -36.75 -28.11 -33.25
N ILE A 9 -36.48 -27.44 -32.12
CA ILE A 9 -37.46 -27.23 -31.04
C ILE A 9 -37.56 -25.72 -30.80
N THR A 10 -38.75 -25.18 -31.03
CA THR A 10 -39.19 -23.81 -30.74
C THR A 10 -39.32 -23.57 -29.24
N PRO A 11 -38.86 -22.43 -28.70
CA PRO A 11 -39.24 -22.00 -27.36
C PRO A 11 -40.43 -21.03 -27.42
N ASN A 12 -41.62 -21.52 -27.12
CA ASN A 12 -42.78 -20.70 -26.76
C ASN A 12 -42.95 -20.76 -25.24
N THR A 13 -42.43 -19.75 -24.55
CA THR A 13 -42.95 -19.27 -23.25
C THR A 13 -42.25 -17.96 -22.91
N THR A 14 -42.89 -16.85 -23.28
CA THR A 14 -42.61 -15.52 -22.74
C THR A 14 -43.04 -15.50 -21.27
N VAL A 15 -42.09 -15.67 -20.36
CA VAL A 15 -42.28 -15.31 -18.95
C VAL A 15 -42.11 -13.79 -18.87
N SER A 16 -43.23 -13.07 -18.74
CA SER A 16 -43.20 -11.66 -18.38
C SER A 16 -42.61 -11.54 -16.98
N MET A 17 -41.37 -11.06 -16.86
CA MET A 17 -40.87 -10.50 -15.61
C MET A 17 -41.70 -9.25 -15.31
N GLN A 18 -42.79 -9.42 -14.56
CA GLN A 18 -43.43 -8.32 -13.87
C GLN A 18 -42.39 -7.69 -12.95
N MET A 19 -42.12 -6.40 -13.19
CA MET A 19 -41.34 -5.56 -12.29
C MET A 19 -41.91 -5.68 -10.89
N THR A 20 -41.08 -6.14 -9.96
CA THR A 20 -41.36 -6.16 -8.54
C THR A 20 -41.70 -4.75 -8.06
N SER A 21 -42.73 -4.66 -7.22
CA SER A 21 -43.24 -3.42 -6.64
C SER A 21 -42.15 -2.62 -5.89
N PRO A 22 -42.27 -1.28 -5.80
CA PRO A 22 -41.35 -0.43 -5.04
C PRO A 22 -41.27 -0.74 -3.53
N SER A 23 -42.14 -1.61 -3.01
CA SER A 23 -42.27 -1.88 -1.57
C SER A 23 -41.25 -2.86 -1.00
N MET A 24 -40.54 -3.65 -1.84
CA MET A 24 -39.54 -4.62 -1.36
C MET A 24 -38.12 -4.03 -1.19
N LEU A 25 -37.84 -2.86 -1.78
CA LEU A 25 -36.55 -2.17 -1.62
C LEU A 25 -36.42 -1.47 -0.25
N GLN A 26 -37.53 -1.25 0.44
CA GLN A 26 -37.54 -0.48 1.70
C GLN A 26 -37.12 -1.31 2.93
N GLU A 27 -37.06 -2.64 2.82
CA GLU A 27 -36.62 -3.53 3.92
C GLU A 27 -35.10 -3.82 3.91
N LEU A 28 -34.36 -3.38 2.89
CA LEU A 28 -32.93 -3.73 2.71
C LEU A 28 -31.94 -2.64 3.12
N THR A 29 -32.39 -1.43 3.43
CA THR A 29 -31.50 -0.35 3.91
C THR A 29 -31.31 -0.47 5.41
N PRO A 30 -30.09 -0.78 5.90
CA PRO A 30 -29.86 -0.91 7.33
C PRO A 30 -30.17 0.41 8.03
N ALA A 31 -31.10 0.37 8.98
CA ALA A 31 -31.43 1.54 9.77
C ALA A 31 -30.20 2.05 10.53
N ALA A 32 -30.12 3.37 10.70
CA ALA A 32 -29.13 3.99 11.56
C ALA A 32 -29.16 3.36 12.97
N PRO A 33 -28.00 3.07 13.58
CA PRO A 33 -27.98 2.50 14.92
C PRO A 33 -28.66 3.42 15.95
N ALA A 34 -29.61 2.89 16.73
CA ALA A 34 -30.17 3.58 17.89
C ALA A 34 -29.22 3.46 19.09
N CYS A 35 -28.26 4.39 19.20
CA CYS A 35 -27.19 4.37 20.21
C CYS A 35 -27.14 5.74 20.93
N PRO A 36 -27.03 5.79 22.28
CA PRO A 36 -26.98 7.06 23.02
C PRO A 36 -25.86 8.00 22.56
N GLU A 37 -24.70 7.45 22.20
CA GLU A 37 -23.58 8.22 21.62
C GLU A 37 -23.93 8.83 20.27
N ALA A 38 -24.75 8.16 19.45
CA ALA A 38 -25.26 8.70 18.20
C ALA A 38 -26.24 9.87 18.42
N THR A 39 -26.73 10.12 19.62
CA THR A 39 -27.60 11.27 19.93
C THR A 39 -26.94 12.33 20.81
N SER A 40 -25.73 12.07 21.31
CA SER A 40 -24.99 13.03 22.13
C SER A 40 -24.63 14.27 21.32
N ILE A 41 -24.79 15.46 21.91
CA ILE A 41 -24.39 16.75 21.32
C ILE A 41 -22.96 17.16 21.70
N ILE A 42 -22.35 16.45 22.65
CA ILE A 42 -21.05 16.82 23.26
C ILE A 42 -19.89 16.22 22.45
N ASN A 43 -20.07 15.03 21.90
CA ASN A 43 -19.03 14.37 21.10
C ASN A 43 -18.85 15.07 19.73
N PRO A 44 -17.72 14.84 19.03
CA PRO A 44 -17.46 15.45 17.72
C PRO A 44 -18.57 15.21 16.68
N LEU A 45 -19.15 14.01 16.66
CA LEU A 45 -20.25 13.64 15.77
C LEU A 45 -21.52 14.48 16.00
N GLY A 46 -21.90 14.71 17.26
CA GLY A 46 -23.02 15.55 17.65
C GLY A 46 -22.84 17.00 17.24
N ARG A 47 -21.66 17.56 17.52
CA ARG A 47 -21.29 18.94 17.12
C ARG A 47 -21.34 19.12 15.61
N LEU A 48 -20.94 18.11 14.84
CA LEU A 48 -21.06 18.12 13.38
C LEU A 48 -22.50 18.24 12.91
N ARG A 49 -23.43 17.50 13.50
CA ARG A 49 -24.86 17.61 13.15
C ARG A 49 -25.43 18.99 13.44
N VAL A 50 -25.01 19.62 14.53
CA VAL A 50 -25.39 21.01 14.85
C VAL A 50 -24.83 21.97 13.79
N ALA A 51 -23.56 21.82 13.40
CA ALA A 51 -22.95 22.63 12.35
C ALA A 51 -23.64 22.48 10.99
N MET A 52 -24.04 21.25 10.61
CA MET A 52 -24.76 20.97 9.37
C MET A 52 -26.10 21.74 9.28
N LYS A 53 -26.83 21.83 10.40
CA LYS A 53 -28.10 22.57 10.49
C LYS A 53 -27.89 24.09 10.43
N ASN A 54 -26.82 24.58 11.07
CA ASN A 54 -26.60 26.02 11.26
C ASN A 54 -25.90 26.71 10.07
N SER A 55 -24.95 26.06 9.41
CA SER A 55 -24.06 26.73 8.45
C SER A 55 -24.55 26.67 7.00
N SER A 56 -25.27 25.63 6.60
CA SER A 56 -25.54 25.38 5.17
C SER A 56 -26.84 24.62 4.88
N TYR A 57 -27.65 24.34 5.92
CA TYR A 57 -28.86 23.52 5.85
C TYR A 57 -28.63 22.23 5.03
N LEU A 58 -27.71 21.40 5.53
CA LEU A 58 -27.34 20.14 4.90
C LEU A 58 -28.04 18.97 5.59
N ASP A 59 -28.58 18.06 4.79
CA ASP A 59 -29.23 16.85 5.28
C ASP A 59 -28.22 15.73 5.55
N ALA A 60 -27.15 15.68 4.75
CA ALA A 60 -26.02 14.78 4.94
C ALA A 60 -24.68 15.50 4.72
N PHE A 61 -23.62 14.99 5.34
CA PHE A 61 -22.25 15.47 5.15
C PHE A 61 -21.30 14.30 4.99
N LEU A 62 -20.42 14.38 4.00
CA LEU A 62 -19.42 13.36 3.72
C LEU A 62 -18.06 13.76 4.28
N ILE A 63 -17.39 12.79 4.90
CA ILE A 63 -16.07 12.95 5.48
C ILE A 63 -15.15 11.91 4.86
N PHE A 64 -14.12 12.38 4.16
CA PHE A 64 -13.15 11.51 3.49
C PHE A 64 -11.92 11.27 4.35
N TYR A 65 -11.35 10.07 4.28
CA TYR A 65 -9.98 9.81 4.74
C TYR A 65 -8.97 10.29 3.68
N SER A 66 -8.71 11.59 3.63
CA SER A 66 -7.79 12.16 2.65
C SER A 66 -7.34 13.58 3.00
N ASP A 67 -6.36 14.07 2.26
CA ASP A 67 -5.92 15.46 2.21
C ASP A 67 -6.15 16.07 0.81
N GLU A 68 -5.70 17.30 0.60
CA GLU A 68 -5.86 18.00 -0.69
C GLU A 68 -5.03 17.40 -1.85
N HIS A 69 -4.06 16.54 -1.52
CA HIS A 69 -3.20 15.83 -2.46
C HIS A 69 -3.62 14.38 -2.66
N LEU A 70 -4.72 13.97 -2.01
CA LEU A 70 -5.25 12.61 -1.99
C LEU A 70 -4.23 11.58 -1.52
N SER A 71 -3.40 11.94 -0.55
CA SER A 71 -2.38 11.06 0.04
C SER A 71 -3.00 9.80 0.63
N GLU A 72 -2.27 8.68 0.51
CA GLU A 72 -2.66 7.39 1.08
C GLU A 72 -2.87 7.46 2.59
N GLU A 73 -1.95 8.14 3.28
CA GLU A 73 -1.94 8.30 4.74
C GLU A 73 -1.79 9.80 5.04
N PRO A 74 -2.91 10.53 5.27
CA PRO A 74 -2.89 11.96 5.51
C PRO A 74 -2.13 12.30 6.81
N SER A 75 -1.59 13.51 6.86
CA SER A 75 -0.91 14.03 8.04
C SER A 75 -1.86 14.06 9.24
N PRO A 76 -1.37 13.89 10.49
CA PRO A 76 -2.22 13.85 11.68
C PRO A 76 -3.19 15.03 11.81
N ASP A 77 -2.81 16.23 11.36
CA ASP A 77 -3.65 17.43 11.37
C ASP A 77 -4.76 17.44 10.30
N GLU A 78 -4.78 16.46 9.39
CA GLU A 78 -5.77 16.30 8.33
C GLU A 78 -6.68 15.06 8.51
N ARG A 79 -6.49 14.28 9.58
CA ARG A 79 -7.24 13.05 9.89
C ARG A 79 -8.64 13.32 10.46
N ARG A 80 -9.44 14.06 9.70
CA ARG A 80 -10.81 14.48 10.05
C ARG A 80 -11.74 13.29 10.33
N LEU A 81 -11.60 12.22 9.56
CA LEU A 81 -12.38 10.99 9.77
C LEU A 81 -12.06 10.36 11.13
N GLU A 82 -10.78 10.31 11.51
CA GLU A 82 -10.32 9.80 12.80
C GLU A 82 -10.87 10.67 13.95
N TYR A 83 -10.80 12.00 13.83
CA TYR A 83 -11.35 12.91 14.85
C TYR A 83 -12.86 12.72 15.07
N ILE A 84 -13.63 12.54 14.00
CA ILE A 84 -15.10 12.43 14.09
C ILE A 84 -15.56 11.03 14.53
N SER A 85 -14.88 9.98 14.10
CA SER A 85 -15.35 8.59 14.25
C SER A 85 -14.52 7.72 15.19
N GLY A 86 -13.26 8.07 15.42
CA GLY A 86 -12.25 7.19 16.03
C GLY A 86 -11.61 6.20 15.04
N TRP A 87 -12.00 6.21 13.76
CA TRP A 87 -11.41 5.35 12.73
C TRP A 87 -10.14 5.96 12.12
N ASP A 88 -9.01 5.30 12.35
CA ASP A 88 -7.67 5.70 11.87
C ASP A 88 -7.28 5.08 10.51
N GLY A 89 -8.25 4.50 9.79
CA GLY A 89 -8.05 3.78 8.52
C GLY A 89 -8.70 4.45 7.31
N PRO A 90 -8.47 3.91 6.11
CA PRO A 90 -9.08 4.40 4.88
C PRO A 90 -10.60 4.20 4.91
N GLY A 91 -11.32 5.04 4.16
CA GLY A 91 -12.77 4.96 4.00
C GLY A 91 -13.42 6.31 3.78
N THR A 92 -14.74 6.27 3.61
CA THR A 92 -15.58 7.47 3.54
C THR A 92 -16.74 7.31 4.50
N ALA A 93 -16.99 8.34 5.31
CA ALA A 93 -18.14 8.40 6.21
C ALA A 93 -19.23 9.31 5.65
N ALA A 94 -20.48 8.93 5.90
CA ALA A 94 -21.65 9.77 5.70
C ALA A 94 -22.35 9.99 7.05
N VAL A 95 -22.62 11.25 7.38
CA VAL A 95 -23.33 11.66 8.60
C VAL A 95 -24.62 12.35 8.21
N LEU A 96 -25.74 11.94 8.82
CA LEU A 96 -27.05 12.54 8.59
C LEU A 96 -27.39 13.57 9.68
N ALA A 97 -27.97 14.71 9.30
CA ALA A 97 -28.37 15.78 10.21
C ALA A 97 -29.50 15.35 11.17
N ALA A 98 -30.40 14.48 10.68
CA ALA A 98 -31.53 13.97 11.44
C ALA A 98 -31.16 12.81 12.38
N GLY A 99 -29.95 12.26 12.29
CA GLY A 99 -29.49 11.11 13.07
C GLY A 99 -29.05 9.96 12.16
N GLY A 100 -28.04 9.21 12.60
CA GLY A 100 -27.37 8.16 11.83
C GLY A 100 -26.01 8.56 11.30
N ALA A 101 -25.12 7.57 11.20
CA ALA A 101 -23.79 7.70 10.63
C ALA A 101 -23.36 6.33 10.09
N ALA A 102 -22.79 6.32 8.90
CA ALA A 102 -22.29 5.12 8.25
C ALA A 102 -20.88 5.38 7.70
N ILE A 103 -20.09 4.31 7.61
CA ILE A 103 -18.73 4.35 7.08
C ILE A 103 -18.52 3.17 6.13
N TRP A 104 -18.02 3.47 4.94
CA TRP A 104 -17.62 2.49 3.95
C TRP A 104 -16.11 2.34 4.03
N VAL A 105 -15.65 1.14 4.31
CA VAL A 105 -14.22 0.78 4.41
C VAL A 105 -13.90 -0.35 3.43
N PRO A 106 -12.65 -0.48 2.97
CA PRO A 106 -12.26 -1.61 2.11
C PRO A 106 -12.53 -2.96 2.78
N ALA A 107 -12.75 -4.03 2.00
CA ALA A 107 -13.12 -5.35 2.50
C ALA A 107 -12.15 -5.90 3.57
N ALA A 108 -10.84 -5.67 3.36
CA ALA A 108 -9.80 -6.09 4.29
C ALA A 108 -9.84 -5.39 5.66
N GLU A 109 -10.56 -4.27 5.77
CA GLU A 109 -10.66 -3.41 6.96
C GLU A 109 -12.01 -3.55 7.70
N VAL A 110 -13.03 -4.15 7.08
CA VAL A 110 -14.40 -4.25 7.62
C VAL A 110 -14.44 -4.81 9.05
N ARG A 111 -13.70 -5.89 9.29
CA ARG A 111 -13.70 -6.51 10.62
C ARG A 111 -13.01 -5.63 11.66
N ARG A 112 -11.90 -4.96 11.29
CA ARG A 112 -11.21 -4.02 12.18
C ARG A 112 -12.11 -2.84 12.51
N ALA A 113 -12.76 -2.26 11.50
CA ALA A 113 -13.73 -1.19 11.68
C ALA A 113 -14.87 -1.59 12.63
N LYS A 114 -15.47 -2.78 12.47
CA LYS A 114 -16.50 -3.31 13.37
C LYS A 114 -16.04 -3.53 14.82
N MET A 115 -14.75 -3.78 15.04
CA MET A 115 -14.17 -3.96 16.37
C MET A 115 -13.73 -2.66 17.03
N THR A 116 -13.40 -1.63 16.24
CA THR A 116 -12.86 -0.35 16.73
C THR A 116 -13.93 0.72 16.88
N LEU A 117 -14.89 0.80 15.95
CA LEU A 117 -15.93 1.83 15.96
C LEU A 117 -17.01 1.53 16.99
N SER A 118 -17.55 2.60 17.60
CA SER A 118 -18.63 2.48 18.56
C SER A 118 -19.97 2.15 17.90
N CYS A 119 -21.00 1.87 18.71
CA CYS A 119 -22.34 1.60 18.19
C CYS A 119 -22.96 2.76 17.41
N ALA A 120 -22.37 3.95 17.41
CA ALA A 120 -22.88 5.09 16.65
C ALA A 120 -22.70 4.94 15.12
N TRP A 121 -21.87 3.99 14.67
CA TRP A 121 -21.47 3.83 13.28
C TRP A 121 -21.95 2.52 12.67
N LEU A 122 -22.65 2.62 11.54
CA LEU A 122 -22.88 1.48 10.65
C LEU A 122 -21.62 1.26 9.80
N VAL A 123 -21.00 0.09 9.90
CA VAL A 123 -19.82 -0.27 9.11
C VAL A 123 -20.23 -1.10 7.90
N LEU A 124 -19.94 -0.57 6.70
CA LEU A 124 -20.23 -1.17 5.41
C LEU A 124 -18.94 -1.52 4.67
N ASP A 125 -18.99 -2.61 3.92
CA ASP A 125 -17.94 -3.00 2.98
C ASP A 125 -18.10 -2.19 1.70
N GLY A 126 -17.10 -1.36 1.40
CA GLY A 126 -17.09 -0.53 0.19
C GLY A 126 -16.85 -1.29 -1.10
N ASP A 127 -16.37 -2.53 -1.02
CA ASP A 127 -16.04 -3.39 -2.16
C ASP A 127 -17.13 -4.44 -2.45
N ASP A 128 -18.17 -4.53 -1.60
CA ASP A 128 -19.26 -5.50 -1.70
C ASP A 128 -20.47 -4.90 -2.44
N PRO A 129 -20.76 -5.30 -3.69
CA PRO A 129 -21.88 -4.77 -4.46
C PRO A 129 -23.25 -5.16 -3.91
N SER A 130 -23.32 -6.08 -2.94
CA SER A 130 -24.59 -6.42 -2.26
C SER A 130 -24.94 -5.44 -1.13
N GLN A 131 -24.00 -4.62 -0.69
CA GLN A 131 -24.22 -3.59 0.33
C GLN A 131 -24.59 -2.26 -0.32
N PRO A 132 -25.42 -1.44 0.36
CA PRO A 132 -25.85 -0.16 -0.20
C PRO A 132 -24.66 0.77 -0.39
N THR A 133 -24.62 1.43 -1.53
CA THR A 133 -23.69 2.54 -1.78
C THR A 133 -24.01 3.74 -0.87
N ILE A 134 -23.07 4.71 -0.81
CA ILE A 134 -23.28 5.98 -0.08
C ILE A 134 -24.57 6.65 -0.53
N ALA A 135 -24.83 6.69 -1.84
CA ALA A 135 -26.02 7.34 -2.38
C ALA A 135 -27.30 6.61 -1.97
N GLU A 136 -27.37 5.30 -2.17
CA GLU A 136 -28.54 4.47 -1.84
C GLU A 136 -28.85 4.52 -0.33
N TRP A 137 -27.82 4.49 0.52
CA TRP A 137 -28.02 4.58 1.97
C TRP A 137 -28.61 5.93 2.39
N ILE A 138 -28.12 7.04 1.83
CA ILE A 138 -28.68 8.37 2.12
C ILE A 138 -30.09 8.49 1.54
N GLY A 139 -30.32 8.05 0.30
CA GLY A 139 -31.62 8.09 -0.39
C GLY A 139 -32.70 7.22 0.27
N GLY A 140 -32.30 6.11 0.88
CA GLY A 140 -33.18 5.25 1.68
C GLY A 140 -33.64 5.86 3.00
N THR A 141 -32.95 6.90 3.49
CA THR A 141 -33.43 7.68 4.63
C THR A 141 -34.50 8.68 4.15
N ALA A 142 -35.48 9.05 4.99
CA ALA A 142 -36.66 9.83 4.60
C ALA A 142 -36.40 11.28 4.08
N ILE A 143 -35.18 11.58 3.66
CA ILE A 143 -34.71 12.81 3.04
C ILE A 143 -35.11 12.80 1.55
N ARG A 144 -36.08 13.63 1.16
CA ARG A 144 -36.41 13.86 -0.26
C ARG A 144 -35.81 15.19 -0.71
N ASN A 145 -35.18 15.22 -1.89
CA ASN A 145 -34.54 16.43 -2.44
C ASN A 145 -33.47 17.02 -1.51
N GLY A 146 -32.76 16.16 -0.77
CA GLY A 146 -31.80 16.56 0.25
C GLY A 146 -30.48 17.07 -0.31
N ARG A 147 -29.78 17.86 0.51
CA ARG A 147 -28.47 18.44 0.23
C ARG A 147 -27.38 17.66 0.95
N VAL A 148 -26.47 17.08 0.19
CA VAL A 148 -25.31 16.34 0.68
C VAL A 148 -24.07 17.21 0.52
N GLY A 149 -23.49 17.67 1.63
CA GLY A 149 -22.28 18.50 1.62
C GLY A 149 -21.01 17.65 1.58
N ALA A 150 -20.02 18.08 0.80
CA ALA A 150 -18.71 17.43 0.75
C ALA A 150 -17.61 18.42 0.29
N ASP A 151 -16.39 18.26 0.82
CA ASP A 151 -15.26 19.12 0.44
C ASP A 151 -14.60 18.63 -0.85
N VAL A 152 -14.71 19.44 -1.91
CA VAL A 152 -14.16 19.15 -3.26
C VAL A 152 -12.64 19.00 -3.28
N ARG A 153 -11.92 19.42 -2.23
CA ARG A 153 -10.46 19.26 -2.14
C ARG A 153 -10.05 17.85 -1.73
N LEU A 154 -10.92 17.10 -1.05
CA LEU A 154 -10.58 15.85 -0.36
C LEU A 154 -11.00 14.58 -1.12
N THR A 155 -11.43 14.72 -2.37
CA THR A 155 -11.78 13.61 -3.27
C THR A 155 -11.37 13.95 -4.70
N SER A 156 -11.06 12.93 -5.49
CA SER A 156 -10.72 13.10 -6.90
C SER A 156 -11.90 13.61 -7.70
N PHE A 157 -11.61 14.20 -8.87
CA PHE A 157 -12.66 14.63 -9.77
C PHE A 157 -13.55 13.48 -10.28
N GLY A 158 -12.96 12.31 -10.56
CA GLY A 158 -13.71 11.14 -11.03
C GLY A 158 -14.68 10.59 -9.98
N GLU A 159 -14.22 10.48 -8.73
CA GLU A 159 -15.08 10.06 -7.61
C GLU A 159 -16.17 11.10 -7.33
N TRP A 160 -15.84 12.40 -7.38
CA TRP A 160 -16.83 13.46 -7.22
C TRP A 160 -17.95 13.36 -8.27
N GLN A 161 -17.60 13.12 -9.54
CA GLN A 161 -18.57 12.92 -10.61
C GLN A 161 -19.43 11.67 -10.38
N SER A 162 -18.80 10.53 -10.07
CA SER A 162 -19.50 9.28 -9.80
C SER A 162 -20.49 9.40 -8.64
N LEU A 163 -20.05 10.03 -7.54
CA LEU A 163 -20.88 10.31 -6.38
C LEU A 163 -22.01 11.28 -6.71
N SER A 164 -21.73 12.37 -7.45
CA SER A 164 -22.76 13.32 -7.88
C SER A 164 -23.83 12.65 -8.72
N THR A 165 -23.44 11.80 -9.68
CA THR A 165 -24.39 11.06 -10.52
C THR A 165 -25.20 10.06 -9.71
N SER A 166 -24.56 9.35 -8.77
CA SER A 166 -25.25 8.38 -7.92
C SER A 166 -26.26 9.05 -6.98
N LEU A 167 -25.89 10.16 -6.36
CA LEU A 167 -26.80 10.96 -5.53
C LEU A 167 -27.97 11.54 -6.33
N GLN A 168 -27.74 11.98 -7.57
CA GLN A 168 -28.81 12.48 -8.43
C GLN A 168 -29.86 11.41 -8.75
N ARG A 169 -29.47 10.14 -8.91
CA ARG A 169 -30.42 9.02 -9.12
C ARG A 169 -31.35 8.83 -7.91
N GLU A 170 -30.85 9.13 -6.72
CA GLU A 170 -31.60 9.12 -5.46
C GLU A 170 -32.35 10.43 -5.18
N ASN A 171 -32.43 11.35 -6.16
CA ASN A 171 -33.00 12.69 -6.01
C ASN A 171 -32.31 13.51 -4.89
N LEU A 172 -31.00 13.39 -4.76
CA LEU A 172 -30.17 14.15 -3.83
C LEU A 172 -29.19 15.06 -4.59
N GLN A 173 -28.85 16.20 -3.99
CA GLN A 173 -27.91 17.16 -4.55
C GLN A 173 -26.58 17.12 -3.80
N LEU A 174 -25.48 16.82 -4.51
CA LEU A 174 -24.13 17.00 -3.99
C LEU A 174 -23.74 18.48 -4.04
N VAL A 175 -23.41 19.06 -2.88
CA VAL A 175 -23.10 20.48 -2.71
C VAL A 175 -21.62 20.62 -2.30
N PRO A 176 -20.81 21.36 -3.09
CA PRO A 176 -19.46 21.74 -2.67
C PRO A 176 -19.52 22.53 -1.36
N GLN A 177 -18.91 21.98 -0.31
CA GLN A 177 -18.90 22.58 1.02
C GLN A 177 -17.54 22.34 1.67
N SER A 178 -16.85 23.41 2.07
CA SER A 178 -15.63 23.28 2.86
C SER A 178 -15.90 22.48 4.13
N THR A 179 -14.96 21.62 4.52
CA THR A 179 -15.12 20.74 5.68
C THR A 179 -15.59 21.49 6.93
N LEU A 180 -16.73 21.05 7.48
CA LEU A 180 -17.24 21.56 8.76
C LEU A 180 -16.40 21.04 9.94
N VAL A 181 -15.66 19.95 9.74
CA VAL A 181 -14.87 19.28 10.79
C VAL A 181 -13.76 20.19 11.31
N ASP A 182 -13.11 20.97 10.44
CA ASP A 182 -11.99 21.83 10.84
C ASP A 182 -12.43 22.90 11.83
N GLN A 183 -13.62 23.47 11.66
CA GLN A 183 -14.17 24.48 12.57
C GLN A 183 -14.38 23.90 13.97
N LEU A 184 -14.89 22.67 14.05
CA LEU A 184 -15.13 21.96 15.30
C LEU A 184 -13.80 21.56 15.97
N TRP A 185 -12.88 21.01 15.19
CA TRP A 185 -11.62 20.50 15.69
C TRP A 185 -10.69 21.61 16.18
N ASN A 186 -10.73 22.78 15.53
CA ASN A 186 -9.98 23.96 15.97
C ASN A 186 -10.52 24.55 17.29
N GLN A 187 -11.77 24.25 17.66
CA GLN A 187 -12.37 24.62 18.95
C GLN A 187 -12.17 23.54 20.02
N GLU A 188 -11.51 22.42 19.70
CA GLU A 188 -11.26 21.35 20.65
C GLU A 188 -10.33 21.78 21.77
N THR A 189 -10.79 21.63 23.01
CA THR A 189 -10.04 22.02 24.20
C THR A 189 -9.41 20.83 24.90
N ASP A 190 -9.92 19.61 24.69
CA ASP A 190 -9.31 18.40 25.24
C ASP A 190 -7.91 18.20 24.62
N PRO A 191 -6.83 18.22 25.42
CA PRO A 191 -5.47 18.02 24.93
C PRO A 191 -5.27 16.70 24.16
N MET A 192 -6.03 15.66 24.49
CA MET A 192 -5.94 14.35 23.85
C MET A 192 -6.53 14.36 22.43
N TRP A 193 -7.53 15.20 22.20
CA TRP A 193 -8.23 15.29 20.92
C TRP A 193 -7.91 16.56 20.13
N LYS A 194 -7.09 17.45 20.69
CA LYS A 194 -6.69 18.70 20.06
C LYS A 194 -6.04 18.45 18.70
N ARG A 195 -6.42 19.26 17.71
CA ARG A 195 -5.86 19.16 16.36
C ARG A 195 -4.33 19.29 16.41
N PRO A 196 -3.58 18.28 15.91
CA PRO A 196 -2.13 18.40 15.79
C PRO A 196 -1.74 19.63 14.97
N GLN A 197 -0.57 20.20 15.25
CA GLN A 197 -0.05 21.29 14.44
C GLN A 197 0.59 20.75 13.17
N PHE A 198 0.36 21.43 12.05
CA PHE A 198 1.09 21.17 10.83
C PHE A 198 2.61 21.32 11.06
N THR A 199 3.39 20.40 10.51
CA THR A 199 4.83 20.34 10.72
C THR A 199 5.55 21.59 10.18
N ARG A 200 6.47 22.13 10.97
CA ARG A 200 7.34 23.26 10.59
C ARG A 200 8.69 22.82 10.02
N VAL A 201 8.91 21.51 9.86
CA VAL A 201 10.16 20.98 9.28
C VAL A 201 10.28 21.45 7.83
N VAL A 202 11.38 22.11 7.49
CA VAL A 202 11.60 22.64 6.14
C VAL A 202 12.01 21.53 5.17
N ALA A 203 11.77 21.77 3.90
CA ALA A 203 12.20 20.89 2.83
C ALA A 203 13.73 20.85 2.73
N MET A 204 14.27 19.74 2.25
CA MET A 204 15.70 19.56 2.02
C MET A 204 15.95 19.01 0.62
N SER A 205 17.05 19.45 0.01
CA SER A 205 17.53 18.85 -1.25
C SER A 205 17.86 17.36 -1.05
N HIS A 206 17.49 16.55 -2.03
CA HIS A 206 17.83 15.12 -2.02
C HIS A 206 19.32 14.93 -2.29
N ASN A 207 19.92 13.91 -1.69
CA ASN A 207 21.35 13.67 -1.78
C ASN A 207 21.76 13.39 -3.25
N PRO A 208 22.71 14.16 -3.82
CA PRO A 208 23.16 14.00 -5.21
C PRO A 208 23.66 12.59 -5.57
N GLU A 209 24.12 11.81 -4.58
CA GLU A 209 24.56 10.43 -4.81
C GLU A 209 23.44 9.47 -5.23
N TYR A 210 22.17 9.81 -4.94
CA TYR A 210 21.03 8.91 -5.12
C TYR A 210 19.97 9.42 -6.12
N ILE A 211 20.11 10.63 -6.68
CA ILE A 211 19.13 11.19 -7.61
C ILE A 211 19.28 10.66 -9.05
N GLY A 212 20.51 10.46 -9.51
CA GLY A 212 20.88 10.08 -10.89
C GLY A 212 20.49 11.05 -12.01
N MET A 213 19.51 11.93 -11.78
CA MET A 213 19.08 13.00 -12.68
C MET A 213 18.83 14.27 -11.88
N THR A 214 19.30 15.40 -12.39
CA THR A 214 18.98 16.73 -11.88
C THR A 214 17.50 17.07 -12.11
N TRP A 215 16.96 18.00 -11.31
CA TRP A 215 15.57 18.43 -11.48
C TRP A 215 15.32 19.05 -12.86
N ARG A 216 16.34 19.66 -13.48
CA ARG A 216 16.27 20.22 -14.84
C ARG A 216 16.17 19.13 -15.91
N GLU A 217 16.92 18.04 -15.78
CA GLU A 217 16.81 16.90 -16.69
C GLU A 217 15.44 16.23 -16.57
N LYS A 218 14.93 16.09 -15.35
CA LYS A 218 13.57 15.60 -15.09
C LYS A 218 12.51 16.51 -15.70
N LEU A 219 12.66 17.83 -15.54
CA LEU A 219 11.77 18.82 -16.15
C LEU A 219 11.78 18.72 -17.68
N THR A 220 12.94 18.56 -18.30
CA THR A 220 13.06 18.35 -19.75
C THR A 220 12.33 17.07 -20.19
N ALA A 221 12.51 15.97 -19.46
CA ALA A 221 11.79 14.72 -19.74
C ALA A 221 10.26 14.91 -19.66
N VAL A 222 9.77 15.57 -18.60
CA VAL A 222 8.33 15.88 -18.47
C VAL A 222 7.82 16.75 -19.61
N ARG A 223 8.56 17.79 -20.01
CA ARG A 223 8.15 18.67 -21.12
C ARG A 223 8.09 17.94 -22.46
N ASN A 224 8.99 16.98 -22.70
CA ASN A 224 8.94 16.15 -23.89
C ASN A 224 7.65 15.32 -23.93
N GLU A 225 7.23 14.76 -22.79
CA GLU A 225 5.95 14.04 -22.67
C GLU A 225 4.75 14.97 -22.90
N LEU A 226 4.77 16.19 -22.33
CA LEU A 226 3.72 17.18 -22.59
C LEU A 226 3.63 17.56 -24.07
N GLN A 227 4.77 17.74 -24.74
CA GLN A 227 4.82 18.02 -26.17
C GLN A 227 4.25 16.86 -26.99
N ALA A 228 4.58 15.62 -26.65
CA ALA A 228 4.12 14.42 -27.35
C ALA A 228 2.58 14.29 -27.32
N VAL A 229 1.95 14.66 -26.21
CA VAL A 229 0.47 14.61 -26.05
C VAL A 229 -0.23 15.91 -26.40
N GLY A 230 0.52 16.94 -26.81
CA GLY A 230 -0.02 18.25 -27.20
C GLY A 230 -0.60 19.06 -26.03
N ALA A 231 -0.06 18.88 -24.82
CA ALA A 231 -0.37 19.70 -23.65
C ALA A 231 0.56 20.92 -23.57
N ASP A 232 0.01 22.07 -23.18
CA ASP A 232 0.77 23.31 -23.00
C ASP A 232 1.40 23.41 -21.60
N ALA A 233 0.71 22.81 -20.62
CA ALA A 233 1.16 22.69 -19.23
C ALA A 233 0.54 21.47 -18.54
N MET A 234 1.03 21.17 -17.35
CA MET A 234 0.52 20.16 -16.44
C MET A 234 0.48 20.69 -15.01
N ILE A 235 -0.57 20.33 -14.26
CA ILE A 235 -0.59 20.46 -12.81
C ILE A 235 -0.14 19.14 -12.17
N VAL A 236 0.88 19.22 -11.32
CA VAL A 236 1.38 18.10 -10.50
C VAL A 236 0.79 18.25 -9.11
N THR A 237 -0.03 17.27 -8.72
CA THR A 237 -0.74 17.27 -7.43
C THR A 237 -0.24 16.20 -6.46
N ALA A 238 0.28 15.07 -6.96
CA ALA A 238 0.78 13.99 -6.11
C ALA A 238 2.13 14.39 -5.48
N LEU A 239 2.25 14.24 -4.16
CA LEU A 239 3.40 14.75 -3.41
C LEU A 239 4.71 14.01 -3.72
N ASP A 240 4.63 12.72 -4.08
CA ASP A 240 5.79 11.93 -4.49
C ASP A 240 6.32 12.37 -5.86
N GLU A 241 5.45 12.80 -6.76
CA GLU A 241 5.84 13.39 -8.04
C GLU A 241 6.50 14.75 -7.86
N VAL A 242 5.95 15.60 -6.98
CA VAL A 242 6.56 16.90 -6.65
C VAL A 242 7.97 16.69 -6.07
N ALA A 243 8.11 15.79 -5.10
CA ALA A 243 9.39 15.45 -4.48
C ALA A 243 10.40 14.88 -5.50
N TRP A 244 9.95 14.00 -6.40
CA TRP A 244 10.82 13.43 -7.44
C TRP A 244 11.24 14.47 -8.47
N LEU A 245 10.30 15.27 -8.99
CA LEU A 245 10.54 16.26 -10.04
C LEU A 245 11.54 17.32 -9.57
N LEU A 246 11.37 17.81 -8.34
CA LEU A 246 12.19 18.89 -7.78
C LEU A 246 13.48 18.40 -7.10
N ASN A 247 13.68 17.08 -6.97
CA ASN A 247 14.75 16.50 -6.12
C ASN A 247 14.74 17.06 -4.70
N ILE A 248 13.56 17.22 -4.12
CA ILE A 248 13.37 17.72 -2.75
C ILE A 248 12.65 16.67 -1.92
N ARG A 249 12.93 16.64 -0.62
CA ARG A 249 12.25 15.80 0.36
C ARG A 249 11.70 16.66 1.51
N GLY A 250 10.67 16.18 2.17
CA GLY A 250 10.01 16.84 3.30
C GLY A 250 9.70 15.87 4.43
N LYS A 251 8.88 16.32 5.39
CA LYS A 251 8.39 15.51 6.52
C LYS A 251 6.94 15.84 6.84
N ASP A 252 6.15 16.10 5.79
CA ASP A 252 4.77 16.57 5.92
C ASP A 252 3.80 15.40 6.10
N LEU A 253 4.19 14.22 5.62
CA LEU A 253 3.48 12.97 5.86
C LEU A 253 4.21 12.10 6.88
N PRO A 254 3.49 11.27 7.66
CA PRO A 254 4.08 10.46 8.72
C PRO A 254 5.02 9.36 8.21
N TYR A 255 4.76 8.82 7.01
CA TYR A 255 5.42 7.61 6.49
C TYR A 255 6.08 7.79 5.13
N ALA A 256 6.10 9.02 4.60
CA ALA A 256 6.72 9.34 3.32
C ALA A 256 7.46 10.68 3.45
N PRO A 257 8.72 10.78 2.98
CA PRO A 257 9.54 11.99 3.13
C PRO A 257 9.15 13.06 2.09
N LEU A 258 7.89 13.47 2.11
CA LEU A 258 7.26 14.33 1.11
C LEU A 258 6.97 15.72 1.67
N LEU A 259 6.92 16.69 0.75
CA LEU A 259 6.63 18.10 1.00
C LEU A 259 5.25 18.41 0.42
N LYS A 260 4.35 19.00 1.22
CA LYS A 260 3.05 19.48 0.74
C LYS A 260 3.25 20.63 -0.23
N ALA A 261 2.96 20.41 -1.51
CA ALA A 261 3.13 21.40 -2.56
C ALA A 261 2.38 21.01 -3.84
N PHE A 262 2.03 22.02 -4.65
CA PHE A 262 1.62 21.84 -6.04
C PHE A 262 2.70 22.39 -6.96
N VAL A 263 2.82 21.82 -8.17
CA VAL A 263 3.71 22.36 -9.21
C VAL A 263 2.96 22.47 -10.52
N ILE A 264 3.00 23.64 -11.16
CA ILE A 264 2.59 23.77 -12.56
C ILE A 264 3.85 23.79 -13.42
N VAL A 265 3.90 22.87 -14.37
CA VAL A 265 4.97 22.78 -15.37
C VAL A 265 4.40 23.23 -16.71
N SER A 266 4.92 24.33 -17.26
CA SER A 266 4.66 24.75 -18.64
C SER A 266 5.91 24.57 -19.50
N HIS A 267 5.77 24.76 -20.81
CA HIS A 267 6.93 24.83 -21.73
C HIS A 267 7.89 26.00 -21.41
N ARG A 268 7.42 27.02 -20.67
CA ARG A 268 8.18 28.26 -20.43
C ARG A 268 8.63 28.43 -18.99
N ASP A 269 7.88 27.95 -18.03
CA ASP A 269 8.11 28.22 -16.61
C ASP A 269 7.73 27.04 -15.72
N VAL A 270 8.18 27.12 -14.47
CA VAL A 270 7.77 26.24 -13.38
C VAL A 270 7.26 27.11 -12.23
N ARG A 271 6.04 26.83 -11.78
CA ARG A 271 5.39 27.53 -10.66
C ARG A 271 5.19 26.54 -9.51
N ILE A 272 5.85 26.79 -8.39
CA ILE A 272 5.80 25.94 -7.19
C ILE A 272 4.94 26.62 -6.14
N TYR A 273 3.91 25.95 -5.67
CA TYR A 273 2.99 26.44 -4.64
C TYR A 273 3.24 25.65 -3.37
N VAL A 274 3.74 26.30 -2.33
CA VAL A 274 4.21 25.63 -1.11
C VAL A 274 3.81 26.43 0.12
N PRO A 275 3.48 25.79 1.27
CA PRO A 275 3.14 26.54 2.47
C PRO A 275 4.30 27.46 2.90
N PRO A 276 3.99 28.66 3.43
CA PRO A 276 5.02 29.62 3.84
C PRO A 276 6.04 29.02 4.80
N GLY A 277 7.31 29.34 4.58
CA GLY A 277 8.43 28.87 5.43
C GLY A 277 8.86 27.42 5.21
N LYS A 278 8.22 26.65 4.31
CA LYS A 278 8.63 25.26 4.04
C LYS A 278 9.77 25.12 3.04
N LEU A 279 9.89 26.05 2.10
CA LEU A 279 10.97 26.09 1.10
C LEU A 279 11.86 27.31 1.37
N MET A 280 13.05 27.07 1.93
CA MET A 280 14.00 28.10 2.37
C MET A 280 15.11 28.37 1.33
N MET A 281 16.04 29.28 1.62
CA MET A 281 17.02 29.78 0.63
C MET A 281 17.91 28.70 -0.02
N PRO A 282 18.49 27.71 0.68
CA PRO A 282 19.32 26.71 0.01
C PRO A 282 18.56 25.92 -1.08
N GLU A 283 17.31 25.54 -0.80
CA GLU A 283 16.46 24.82 -1.73
C GLU A 283 15.91 25.74 -2.84
N ARG A 284 15.57 27.00 -2.53
CA ARG A 284 15.18 27.99 -3.55
C ARG A 284 16.33 28.24 -4.52
N ASP A 285 17.56 28.26 -4.03
CA ASP A 285 18.75 28.45 -4.84
C ASP A 285 19.03 27.23 -5.72
N ALA A 286 18.93 26.02 -5.15
CA ALA A 286 19.04 24.78 -5.92
C ALA A 286 18.03 24.70 -7.07
N LEU A 287 16.84 25.28 -6.90
CA LEU A 287 15.77 25.36 -7.90
C LEU A 287 15.82 26.60 -8.80
N ALA A 288 16.78 27.52 -8.58
CA ALA A 288 16.89 28.82 -9.25
C ALA A 288 15.56 29.62 -9.23
N ALA A 289 14.89 29.64 -8.07
CA ALA A 289 13.54 30.18 -7.88
C ALA A 289 13.47 31.73 -7.78
N TYR A 290 14.41 32.45 -8.38
CA TYR A 290 14.54 33.91 -8.29
C TYR A 290 14.60 34.62 -9.67
N ASN A 291 14.37 33.89 -10.77
CA ASN A 291 14.65 34.37 -12.14
C ASN A 291 13.41 34.62 -13.03
N CYS A 292 12.20 34.75 -12.48
CA CYS A 292 11.01 35.00 -13.31
C CYS A 292 10.76 36.51 -13.54
N TYR A 293 11.24 37.01 -14.68
CA TYR A 293 10.95 38.34 -15.22
C TYR A 293 10.22 38.23 -16.57
N PRO A 294 9.50 39.28 -17.02
CA PRO A 294 8.95 39.31 -18.36
C PRO A 294 10.08 39.08 -19.38
N ASN A 295 9.96 38.06 -20.23
CA ASN A 295 10.91 37.59 -21.26
C ASN A 295 11.94 36.50 -20.87
N VAL A 296 11.92 35.97 -19.64
CA VAL A 296 12.77 34.81 -19.28
C VAL A 296 12.04 33.51 -19.59
N ILE A 297 12.64 32.66 -20.42
CA ILE A 297 12.20 31.28 -20.66
C ILE A 297 12.98 30.36 -19.70
N ASN A 298 12.35 29.29 -19.22
CA ASN A 298 12.84 28.36 -18.20
C ASN A 298 13.05 28.99 -16.82
N CYS A 299 12.15 29.91 -16.44
CA CYS A 299 12.17 30.50 -15.09
C CYS A 299 11.42 29.63 -14.07
N THR A 300 11.83 29.69 -12.81
CA THR A 300 11.16 29.04 -11.68
C THR A 300 10.66 30.11 -10.72
N SER A 301 9.43 29.95 -10.22
CA SER A 301 8.84 30.84 -9.21
C SER A 301 8.22 30.04 -8.08
N VAL A 302 8.25 30.63 -6.89
CA VAL A 302 7.61 30.07 -5.69
C VAL A 302 6.51 31.00 -5.23
N LYS A 303 5.31 30.45 -5.02
CA LYS A 303 4.09 31.17 -4.64
C LYS A 303 3.47 30.56 -3.39
N ASP A 304 2.56 31.29 -2.78
CA ASP A 304 1.78 30.81 -1.64
C ASP A 304 0.89 29.64 -2.06
N TYR A 305 0.87 28.59 -1.22
CA TYR A 305 0.16 27.34 -1.46
C TYR A 305 -1.28 27.51 -1.98
N GLU A 306 -2.08 28.37 -1.33
CA GLU A 306 -3.51 28.59 -1.64
C GLU A 306 -3.76 29.29 -2.98
N THR A 307 -2.74 29.97 -3.54
CA THR A 307 -2.89 30.75 -4.78
C THR A 307 -2.97 29.86 -6.03
N VAL A 308 -2.71 28.56 -5.91
CA VAL A 308 -2.78 27.57 -7.00
C VAL A 308 -4.13 27.62 -7.71
N TYR A 309 -5.25 27.68 -6.97
CA TYR A 309 -6.58 27.68 -7.55
C TYR A 309 -6.88 28.96 -8.35
N SER A 310 -6.42 30.12 -7.85
CA SER A 310 -6.59 31.38 -8.58
C SER A 310 -5.73 31.45 -9.83
N ASP A 311 -4.53 30.88 -9.79
CA ASP A 311 -3.63 30.83 -10.93
C ASP A 311 -4.13 29.86 -12.00
N LEU A 312 -4.67 28.70 -11.61
CA LEU A 312 -5.32 27.77 -12.54
C LEU A 312 -6.52 28.39 -13.25
N ARG A 313 -7.33 29.19 -12.55
CA ARG A 313 -8.44 29.95 -13.17
C ARG A 313 -7.97 30.97 -14.21
N LYS A 314 -6.80 31.55 -14.00
CA LYS A 314 -6.20 32.60 -14.85
C LYS A 314 -5.12 32.07 -15.80
N ALA A 315 -4.96 30.74 -15.88
CA ALA A 315 -3.86 30.13 -16.62
C ALA A 315 -3.92 30.54 -18.11
N PRO A 316 -2.82 31.08 -18.68
CA PRO A 316 -2.77 31.46 -20.09
C PRO A 316 -2.78 30.26 -21.03
N GLU A 317 -2.34 29.08 -20.55
CA GLU A 317 -2.28 27.85 -21.33
C GLU A 317 -3.66 27.41 -21.84
N LEU A 318 -3.71 26.84 -23.05
CA LEU A 318 -4.96 26.43 -23.68
C LEU A 318 -5.32 24.98 -23.37
N LYS A 319 -4.31 24.12 -23.18
CA LYS A 319 -4.47 22.71 -22.81
C LYS A 319 -3.62 22.39 -21.59
N ILE A 320 -4.28 22.15 -20.46
CA ILE A 320 -3.65 21.80 -19.18
C ILE A 320 -3.93 20.34 -18.88
N LEU A 321 -2.85 19.55 -18.78
CA LEU A 321 -2.91 18.15 -18.36
C LEU A 321 -3.25 18.09 -16.87
N ILE A 322 -4.33 17.36 -16.56
CA ILE A 322 -4.82 17.06 -15.23
C ILE A 322 -4.61 15.56 -14.99
N PRO A 323 -3.82 15.17 -13.98
CA PRO A 323 -3.59 13.77 -13.66
C PRO A 323 -4.91 13.02 -13.39
N THR A 324 -5.13 11.93 -14.12
CA THR A 324 -6.18 10.95 -13.80
C THR A 324 -5.74 10.01 -12.69
N GLY A 325 -6.69 9.27 -12.10
CA GLY A 325 -6.37 8.19 -11.18
C GLY A 325 -5.53 7.08 -11.85
N GLY A 326 -4.62 6.51 -11.07
CA GLY A 326 -3.88 5.29 -11.36
C GLY A 326 -4.28 4.16 -10.41
N THR A 327 -3.34 3.31 -10.02
CA THR A 327 -3.54 2.24 -9.05
C THR A 327 -3.66 2.79 -7.62
N PHE A 328 -2.70 3.62 -7.19
CA PHE A 328 -2.67 4.15 -5.82
C PHE A 328 -3.00 5.64 -5.77
N GLN A 329 -2.46 6.42 -6.71
CA GLN A 329 -2.81 7.81 -6.88
C GLN A 329 -4.24 7.93 -7.40
N ARG A 330 -5.04 8.78 -6.75
CA ARG A 330 -6.45 9.03 -7.11
C ARG A 330 -6.60 10.14 -8.17
N GLY A 331 -5.50 10.69 -8.67
CA GLY A 331 -5.48 11.81 -9.62
C GLY A 331 -5.59 13.17 -8.94
N ALA A 332 -6.03 14.18 -9.68
CA ALA A 332 -6.26 15.52 -9.12
C ALA A 332 -7.59 15.64 -8.36
N SER A 333 -7.60 16.44 -7.30
CA SER A 333 -8.82 16.75 -6.56
C SER A 333 -9.87 17.44 -7.43
N ALA A 334 -11.14 17.29 -7.06
CA ALA A 334 -12.23 17.97 -7.74
C ALA A 334 -12.03 19.50 -7.73
N ALA A 335 -11.47 20.06 -6.66
CA ALA A 335 -11.15 21.49 -6.54
C ALA A 335 -10.14 21.96 -7.57
N VAL A 336 -9.03 21.24 -7.76
CA VAL A 336 -8.01 21.55 -8.79
C VAL A 336 -8.63 21.52 -10.18
N THR A 337 -9.41 20.47 -10.46
CA THR A 337 -10.04 20.30 -11.77
C THR A 337 -11.08 21.37 -12.05
N GLN A 338 -11.93 21.69 -11.07
CA GLN A 338 -12.97 22.72 -11.18
C GLN A 338 -12.38 24.13 -11.33
N ALA A 339 -11.19 24.39 -10.79
CA ALA A 339 -10.48 25.66 -10.98
C ALA A 339 -10.00 25.88 -12.43
N ILE A 340 -9.79 24.82 -13.21
CA ILE A 340 -9.40 24.91 -14.62
C ILE A 340 -10.67 25.03 -15.48
N MET A 341 -10.68 25.96 -16.44
CA MET A 341 -11.81 26.12 -17.38
C MET A 341 -12.06 24.82 -18.16
N ALA A 342 -13.32 24.40 -18.29
CA ALA A 342 -13.68 23.10 -18.88
C ALA A 342 -13.08 22.87 -20.28
N SER A 343 -13.05 23.89 -21.12
CA SER A 343 -12.46 23.84 -22.47
C SER A 343 -10.94 23.65 -22.50
N LYS A 344 -10.25 23.85 -21.37
CA LYS A 344 -8.80 23.73 -21.24
C LYS A 344 -8.33 22.42 -20.63
N ARG A 345 -9.25 21.58 -20.14
CA ARG A 345 -8.91 20.37 -19.38
C ARG A 345 -8.48 19.24 -20.32
N MET A 346 -7.33 18.64 -20.06
CA MET A 346 -6.88 17.41 -20.70
C MET A 346 -6.63 16.37 -19.62
N PHE A 347 -7.41 15.29 -19.58
CA PHE A 347 -7.25 14.23 -18.59
C PHE A 347 -6.35 13.13 -19.13
N GLN A 348 -5.21 12.91 -18.46
CA GLN A 348 -4.31 11.78 -18.74
C GLN A 348 -3.58 11.35 -17.46
N PRO A 349 -3.08 10.11 -17.37
CA PRO A 349 -2.16 9.73 -16.31
C PRO A 349 -0.93 10.65 -16.32
N SER A 350 -0.39 10.94 -15.13
CA SER A 350 0.84 11.73 -15.04
C SER A 350 2.00 11.00 -15.72
N PRO A 351 2.75 11.65 -16.63
CA PRO A 351 3.97 11.05 -17.20
C PRO A 351 5.05 10.79 -16.14
N ILE A 352 5.04 11.55 -15.03
CA ILE A 352 6.01 11.42 -13.94
C ILE A 352 5.91 10.04 -13.28
N ILE A 353 4.70 9.46 -13.21
CA ILE A 353 4.48 8.08 -12.72
C ILE A 353 5.43 7.11 -13.40
N TYR A 354 5.48 7.12 -14.73
CA TYR A 354 6.28 6.18 -15.50
C TYR A 354 7.78 6.50 -15.43
N LEU A 355 8.13 7.79 -15.45
CA LEU A 355 9.52 8.25 -15.36
C LEU A 355 10.18 7.86 -14.02
N LYS A 356 9.46 8.01 -12.90
CA LYS A 356 10.01 7.68 -11.57
C LYS A 356 9.93 6.19 -11.22
N ALA A 357 8.97 5.46 -11.82
CA ALA A 357 8.85 4.03 -11.59
C ALA A 357 10.10 3.27 -12.06
N GLN A 358 10.74 3.73 -13.15
CA GLN A 358 11.96 3.17 -13.72
C GLN A 358 13.20 3.78 -13.06
N LYS A 359 13.74 3.11 -12.03
CA LYS A 359 14.85 3.67 -11.26
C LYS A 359 16.12 3.69 -12.10
N ASN A 360 16.83 4.80 -12.06
CA ASN A 360 18.14 4.90 -12.69
C ASN A 360 19.23 4.20 -11.85
N SER A 361 20.46 4.14 -12.34
CA SER A 361 21.55 3.42 -11.67
C SER A 361 21.90 3.96 -10.26
N ALA A 362 21.77 5.27 -10.04
CA ALA A 362 22.00 5.89 -8.72
C ALA A 362 20.88 5.53 -7.74
N GLU A 363 19.62 5.59 -8.19
CA GLU A 363 18.44 5.18 -7.41
C GLU A 363 18.48 3.68 -7.09
N ILE A 364 18.86 2.82 -8.05
CA ILE A 364 19.04 1.36 -7.83
C ILE A 364 20.12 1.10 -6.77
N LYS A 365 21.26 1.81 -6.85
CA LYS A 365 22.34 1.72 -5.86
C LYS A 365 21.83 2.17 -4.48
N GLY A 366 21.07 3.25 -4.43
CA GLY A 366 20.45 3.76 -3.21
C GLY A 366 19.48 2.76 -2.57
N MET A 367 18.57 2.20 -3.36
CA MET A 367 17.62 1.18 -2.91
C MET A 367 18.33 -0.04 -2.31
N LYS A 368 19.39 -0.55 -2.96
CA LYS A 368 20.20 -1.66 -2.45
C LYS A 368 20.88 -1.32 -1.11
N LYS A 369 21.39 -0.09 -0.96
CA LYS A 369 22.02 0.39 0.27
C LYS A 369 21.00 0.56 1.41
N ALA A 370 19.81 1.08 1.12
CA ALA A 370 18.71 1.17 2.08
C ALA A 370 18.32 -0.21 2.62
N HIS A 371 18.18 -1.20 1.73
CA HIS A 371 17.82 -2.56 2.12
C HIS A 371 18.94 -3.29 2.89
N LEU A 372 20.21 -2.99 2.63
CA LEU A 372 21.33 -3.49 3.44
C LEU A 372 21.23 -2.98 4.88
N ARG A 373 21.04 -1.65 5.05
CA ARG A 373 20.87 -1.03 6.38
C ARG A 373 19.64 -1.56 7.11
N ASP A 374 18.52 -1.70 6.41
CA ASP A 374 17.30 -2.26 6.97
C ASP A 374 17.50 -3.73 7.39
N ALA A 375 18.21 -4.51 6.58
CA ALA A 375 18.51 -5.91 6.90
C ALA A 375 19.37 -6.03 8.16
N VAL A 376 20.36 -5.15 8.37
CA VAL A 376 21.16 -5.10 9.60
C VAL A 376 20.30 -4.78 10.81
N ALA A 377 19.47 -3.73 10.74
CA ALA A 377 18.55 -3.35 11.82
C ALA A 377 17.58 -4.48 12.15
N MET A 378 16.99 -5.09 11.12
CA MET A 378 16.03 -6.17 11.29
C MET A 378 16.68 -7.44 11.83
N CYS A 379 17.86 -7.86 11.35
CA CYS A 379 18.57 -9.00 11.94
C CYS A 379 18.89 -8.75 13.43
N THR A 380 19.30 -7.52 13.76
CA THR A 380 19.63 -7.12 15.13
C THR A 380 18.41 -7.22 16.05
N VAL A 381 17.28 -6.63 15.67
CA VAL A 381 16.06 -6.69 16.49
C VAL A 381 15.49 -8.11 16.53
N LEU A 382 15.50 -8.86 15.43
CA LEU A 382 14.96 -10.23 15.42
C LEU A 382 15.78 -11.18 16.31
N ASN A 383 17.11 -11.06 16.33
CA ASN A 383 17.97 -11.77 17.27
C ASN A 383 17.62 -11.42 18.74
N TYR A 384 17.41 -10.13 19.04
CA TYR A 384 16.97 -9.69 20.37
C TYR A 384 15.60 -10.27 20.75
N LEU A 385 14.64 -10.21 19.82
CA LEU A 385 13.28 -10.70 20.04
C LEU A 385 13.23 -12.22 20.23
N GLU A 386 14.05 -13.01 19.53
CA GLU A 386 14.10 -14.47 19.74
C GLU A 386 14.65 -14.84 21.14
N LYS A 387 15.54 -14.01 21.70
CA LYS A 387 16.09 -14.17 23.06
C LYS A 387 15.11 -13.73 24.15
N LYS A 388 14.35 -12.65 23.93
CA LYS A 388 13.53 -11.99 24.98
C LYS A 388 12.02 -12.13 24.80
N GLY A 389 11.52 -12.30 23.59
CA GLY A 389 10.08 -12.26 23.23
C GLY A 389 9.23 -13.42 23.75
N LYS A 390 9.76 -14.31 24.58
CA LYS A 390 9.07 -15.49 25.14
C LYS A 390 8.33 -15.12 26.43
N GLY A 391 7.30 -14.27 26.33
CA GLY A 391 6.42 -13.89 27.44
C GLY A 391 6.72 -12.51 28.07
N SER A 392 7.85 -11.88 27.73
CA SER A 392 8.24 -10.57 28.28
C SER A 392 7.88 -9.37 27.41
N LEU A 393 7.40 -9.61 26.19
CA LEU A 393 7.04 -8.59 25.21
C LEU A 393 5.60 -8.79 24.75
N ASP A 394 4.99 -7.69 24.33
CA ASP A 394 3.69 -7.66 23.65
C ASP A 394 3.83 -7.03 22.26
N GLU A 395 2.74 -7.01 21.49
CA GLU A 395 2.75 -6.56 20.10
C GLU A 395 3.20 -5.09 19.96
N LEU A 396 2.69 -4.21 20.82
CA LEU A 396 3.04 -2.78 20.80
C LEU A 396 4.53 -2.57 21.12
N LEU A 397 5.01 -3.19 22.19
CA LEU A 397 6.41 -3.13 22.58
C LEU A 397 7.33 -3.67 21.49
N VAL A 398 6.96 -4.76 20.81
CA VAL A 398 7.76 -5.27 19.69
C VAL A 398 7.83 -4.25 18.55
N GLY A 399 6.72 -3.59 18.22
CA GLY A 399 6.69 -2.51 17.23
C GLY A 399 7.67 -1.39 17.59
N GLU A 400 7.63 -0.90 18.83
CA GLU A 400 8.54 0.13 19.33
C GLU A 400 10.01 -0.28 19.24
N LYS A 401 10.37 -1.52 19.60
CA LYS A 401 11.75 -2.01 19.48
C LYS A 401 12.22 -2.04 18.04
N ILE A 402 11.36 -2.45 17.11
CA ILE A 402 11.68 -2.50 15.68
C ILE A 402 11.95 -1.08 15.16
N ASP A 403 11.06 -0.14 15.47
CA ASP A 403 11.16 1.25 15.03
C ASP A 403 12.41 1.93 15.61
N ALA A 404 12.67 1.72 16.91
CA ALA A 404 13.88 2.22 17.58
C ALA A 404 15.16 1.63 17.00
N THR A 405 15.17 0.34 16.66
CA THR A 405 16.36 -0.32 16.08
C THR A 405 16.64 0.23 14.68
N ARG A 406 15.62 0.45 13.84
CA ARG A 406 15.80 1.11 12.54
C ARG A 406 16.35 2.52 12.66
N ALA A 407 15.91 3.27 13.67
CA ALA A 407 16.37 4.64 13.90
C ALA A 407 17.86 4.75 14.22
N THR A 408 18.52 3.65 14.59
CA THR A 408 19.98 3.59 14.79
C THR A 408 20.79 3.58 13.49
N GLN A 409 20.15 3.25 12.36
CA GLN A 409 20.85 3.11 11.08
C GLN A 409 21.15 4.47 10.46
N ALA A 410 22.32 4.58 9.84
CA ALA A 410 22.70 5.77 9.09
C ALA A 410 21.67 6.11 8.01
N GLY A 411 21.44 7.41 7.78
CA GLY A 411 20.51 7.89 6.76
C GLY A 411 19.03 7.63 7.04
N TYR A 412 18.64 7.07 8.19
CA TYR A 412 17.24 6.90 8.55
C TYR A 412 16.49 8.23 8.59
N ARG A 413 15.32 8.29 7.94
CA ARG A 413 14.45 9.49 7.83
C ARG A 413 13.08 9.30 8.49
N GLY A 414 12.71 8.07 8.85
CA GLY A 414 11.42 7.75 9.45
C GLY A 414 10.96 6.35 9.04
N LEU A 415 9.75 5.97 9.45
CA LEU A 415 9.14 4.73 9.02
C LEU A 415 8.54 4.89 7.62
N SER A 416 8.48 3.83 6.83
CA SER A 416 7.75 3.83 5.54
C SER A 416 6.28 3.40 5.67
N MET A 417 5.92 2.89 6.84
CA MET A 417 4.56 2.56 7.27
C MET A 417 4.50 2.43 8.78
N ARG A 418 3.30 2.47 9.36
CA ARG A 418 3.10 2.03 10.74
C ARG A 418 3.50 0.56 10.88
N THR A 419 4.43 0.25 11.77
CA THR A 419 4.82 -1.14 12.06
C THR A 419 3.62 -1.92 12.59
N ARG A 420 3.38 -3.09 12.00
CA ARG A 420 2.29 -4.00 12.37
C ARG A 420 2.88 -5.28 12.94
N VAL A 421 2.42 -5.62 14.14
CA VAL A 421 2.83 -6.81 14.86
C VAL A 421 1.57 -7.55 15.26
N ALA A 422 1.46 -8.81 14.86
CA ALA A 422 0.28 -9.63 15.11
C ALA A 422 0.69 -11.00 15.66
N TYR A 423 0.24 -11.34 16.86
CA TYR A 423 0.55 -12.60 17.54
C TYR A 423 -0.67 -13.52 17.61
N GLY A 424 -0.49 -14.77 17.16
CA GLY A 424 -1.52 -15.80 17.19
C GLY A 424 -2.80 -15.34 16.47
N PRO A 425 -3.98 -15.39 17.11
CA PRO A 425 -5.24 -15.07 16.46
C PRO A 425 -5.33 -13.67 15.84
N ASN A 426 -4.56 -12.70 16.33
CA ASN A 426 -4.50 -11.37 15.73
C ASN A 426 -3.90 -11.41 14.31
N GLY A 427 -3.00 -12.37 14.03
CA GLY A 427 -2.45 -12.59 12.69
C GLY A 427 -3.46 -13.10 11.68
N ALA A 428 -4.65 -13.53 12.11
CA ALA A 428 -5.74 -13.93 11.22
C ALA A 428 -6.46 -12.73 10.57
N GLU A 429 -6.15 -11.48 10.96
CA GLU A 429 -6.70 -10.29 10.31
C GLU A 429 -5.67 -9.67 9.35
N PRO A 430 -5.96 -9.51 8.05
CA PRO A 430 -5.02 -9.01 7.05
C PRO A 430 -4.42 -7.63 7.39
N GLU A 431 -5.25 -6.71 7.86
CA GLU A 431 -4.87 -5.33 8.18
C GLU A 431 -4.84 -5.07 9.70
N TYR A 432 -4.55 -6.10 10.51
CA TYR A 432 -4.45 -5.95 11.98
C TYR A 432 -3.52 -4.80 12.38
N ARG A 433 -3.98 -3.98 13.34
CA ARG A 433 -3.18 -2.99 14.03
C ARG A 433 -3.38 -3.16 15.53
N ALA A 434 -2.29 -3.33 16.26
CA ALA A 434 -2.34 -3.41 17.71
C ALA A 434 -2.79 -2.08 18.31
N THR A 435 -3.69 -2.17 19.28
CA THR A 435 -4.18 -1.06 20.11
C THR A 435 -4.03 -1.45 21.57
N ASN A 436 -4.15 -0.51 22.51
CA ASN A 436 -4.14 -0.86 23.94
C ASN A 436 -5.21 -1.89 24.32
N ALA A 437 -6.33 -1.93 23.59
CA ALA A 437 -7.42 -2.87 23.83
C ALA A 437 -7.16 -4.27 23.22
N THR A 438 -6.42 -4.36 22.11
CA THR A 438 -6.21 -5.61 21.37
C THR A 438 -4.80 -6.19 21.53
N ASN A 439 -3.89 -5.44 22.16
CA ASN A 439 -2.48 -5.80 22.36
C ASN A 439 -2.34 -7.15 23.07
N ARG A 440 -1.60 -8.07 22.47
CA ARG A 440 -1.34 -9.40 23.03
C ARG A 440 0.09 -9.56 23.50
N ARG A 441 0.26 -10.19 24.66
CA ARG A 441 1.56 -10.74 25.06
C ARG A 441 1.97 -11.84 24.09
N ILE A 442 3.26 -11.84 23.75
CA ILE A 442 3.87 -12.79 22.84
C ILE A 442 4.43 -13.96 23.64
N PHE A 443 3.99 -15.17 23.30
CA PHE A 443 4.44 -16.41 23.92
C PHE A 443 5.16 -17.28 22.89
N THR A 444 5.21 -18.59 23.13
CA THR A 444 5.95 -19.57 22.31
C THR A 444 5.03 -20.49 21.51
N ASN A 445 3.72 -20.31 21.58
CA ASN A 445 2.73 -21.28 21.12
C ASN A 445 2.03 -20.89 19.81
N SER A 446 2.39 -19.77 19.17
CA SER A 446 1.85 -19.44 17.86
C SER A 446 2.77 -18.53 17.03
N THR A 447 2.34 -18.21 15.81
CA THR A 447 3.06 -17.34 14.89
C THR A 447 3.05 -15.88 15.33
N LEU A 448 4.12 -15.17 14.98
CA LEU A 448 4.28 -13.74 15.15
C LEU A 448 4.55 -13.12 13.78
N ILE A 449 3.59 -12.36 13.24
CA ILE A 449 3.76 -11.59 12.00
C ILE A 449 4.34 -10.23 12.38
N ILE A 450 5.41 -9.83 11.70
CA ILE A 450 6.02 -8.50 11.79
C ILE A 450 6.07 -7.93 10.37
N GLN A 451 5.25 -6.92 10.09
CA GLN A 451 5.30 -6.13 8.86
C GLN A 451 5.75 -4.71 9.20
N SER A 452 6.85 -4.27 8.58
CA SER A 452 7.47 -2.99 8.91
C SER A 452 8.35 -2.48 7.77
N GLY A 453 8.78 -1.22 7.84
CA GLY A 453 9.68 -0.65 6.85
C GLY A 453 10.21 0.72 7.25
N GLY A 454 11.29 1.14 6.60
CA GLY A 454 12.00 2.38 6.85
C GLY A 454 12.11 3.27 5.62
N GLN A 455 12.12 4.57 5.87
CA GLN A 455 12.57 5.58 4.93
C GLN A 455 14.03 5.89 5.23
N TYR A 456 14.87 5.80 4.22
CA TYR A 456 16.27 6.17 4.26
C TYR A 456 16.51 7.30 3.27
N GLU A 457 17.60 8.05 3.44
CA GLU A 457 18.00 9.08 2.48
C GLU A 457 18.16 8.52 1.07
N GLU A 458 18.54 7.25 0.93
CA GLU A 458 18.81 6.62 -0.35
C GLU A 458 17.68 5.74 -0.92
N GLY A 459 16.65 5.42 -0.14
CA GLY A 459 15.65 4.45 -0.55
C GLY A 459 14.55 4.17 0.47
N THR A 460 13.54 3.42 0.05
CA THR A 460 12.40 3.02 0.87
C THR A 460 12.38 1.50 1.01
N THR A 461 12.14 1.00 2.22
CA THR A 461 12.06 -0.44 2.51
C THR A 461 10.68 -0.81 3.03
N VAL A 462 10.25 -2.04 2.74
CA VAL A 462 9.11 -2.70 3.37
C VAL A 462 9.40 -4.19 3.40
N VAL A 463 9.09 -4.84 4.52
CA VAL A 463 9.34 -6.27 4.70
C VAL A 463 8.35 -6.87 5.68
N THR A 464 7.94 -8.10 5.40
CA THR A 464 7.20 -8.93 6.36
C THR A 464 7.94 -10.22 6.65
N ARG A 465 8.06 -10.57 7.93
CA ARG A 465 8.50 -11.89 8.39
C ARG A 465 7.48 -12.45 9.37
N THR A 466 7.23 -13.75 9.24
CA THR A 466 6.48 -14.52 10.24
C THR A 466 7.45 -15.41 10.99
N LEU A 467 7.39 -15.38 12.32
CA LEU A 467 8.30 -16.08 13.23
C LEU A 467 7.53 -17.02 14.16
N HIS A 468 8.24 -17.89 14.88
CA HIS A 468 7.69 -18.72 15.95
C HIS A 468 8.73 -18.93 17.05
N TYR A 469 8.40 -18.68 18.32
CA TYR A 469 9.38 -18.75 19.41
C TYR A 469 9.44 -20.09 20.17
N GLY A 470 8.47 -20.99 19.97
CA GLY A 470 8.51 -22.38 20.44
C GLY A 470 8.53 -23.38 19.28
N THR A 471 7.79 -24.48 19.44
CA THR A 471 7.61 -25.53 18.43
C THR A 471 6.33 -25.30 17.62
N PRO A 472 6.41 -25.00 16.32
CA PRO A 472 5.22 -24.75 15.52
C PRO A 472 4.42 -26.03 15.27
N SER A 473 3.11 -25.88 15.21
CA SER A 473 2.17 -26.96 14.85
C SER A 473 2.34 -27.41 13.40
N ARG A 474 1.74 -28.55 13.05
CA ARG A 474 1.71 -29.03 11.66
C ARG A 474 1.02 -28.03 10.73
N ASP A 475 -0.07 -27.42 11.19
CA ASP A 475 -0.86 -26.47 10.40
C ASP A 475 -0.09 -25.16 10.15
N GLU A 476 0.60 -24.64 11.17
CA GLU A 476 1.45 -23.45 11.02
C GLU A 476 2.62 -23.70 10.06
N ARG A 477 3.29 -24.86 10.15
CA ARG A 477 4.35 -25.23 9.20
C ARG A 477 3.82 -25.38 7.77
N ARG A 478 2.65 -26.02 7.61
CA ARG A 478 2.02 -26.20 6.29
C ARG A 478 1.64 -24.86 5.68
N ALA A 479 0.99 -23.98 6.43
CA ALA A 479 0.63 -22.64 5.99
C ALA A 479 1.88 -21.84 5.61
N TYR A 480 2.89 -21.80 6.49
CA TYR A 480 4.11 -21.07 6.22
C TYR A 480 4.85 -21.56 4.98
N THR A 481 4.97 -22.88 4.83
CA THR A 481 5.65 -23.46 3.69
C THR A 481 4.86 -23.19 2.40
N THR A 482 3.53 -23.21 2.44
CA THR A 482 2.69 -22.87 1.27
C THR A 482 2.89 -21.42 0.85
N VAL A 483 2.91 -20.47 1.81
CA VAL A 483 3.21 -19.06 1.55
C VAL A 483 4.66 -18.85 1.05
N LEU A 484 5.62 -19.60 1.58
CA LEU A 484 7.01 -19.55 1.11
C LEU A 484 7.14 -20.04 -0.34
N ARG A 485 6.39 -21.09 -0.72
CA ARG A 485 6.34 -21.61 -2.09
C ARG A 485 5.72 -20.60 -3.05
N ALA A 486 4.69 -19.89 -2.63
CA ALA A 486 4.12 -18.76 -3.38
C ALA A 486 5.17 -17.66 -3.65
N LEU A 487 5.92 -17.28 -2.61
CA LEU A 487 6.98 -16.28 -2.72
C LEU A 487 8.06 -16.75 -3.70
N ALA A 488 8.50 -18.01 -3.58
CA ALA A 488 9.49 -18.61 -4.46
C ALA A 488 9.00 -18.67 -5.92
N ALA A 489 7.75 -19.09 -6.16
CA ALA A 489 7.16 -19.18 -7.49
C ALA A 489 7.23 -17.85 -8.24
N PHE A 490 6.90 -16.74 -7.57
CA PHE A 490 7.00 -15.40 -8.16
C PHE A 490 8.45 -14.94 -8.29
N ALA A 491 9.29 -15.12 -7.27
CA ALA A 491 10.68 -14.67 -7.29
C ALA A 491 11.52 -15.33 -8.39
N MET A 492 11.18 -16.56 -8.77
CA MET A 492 11.85 -17.32 -9.83
C MET A 492 11.24 -17.10 -11.22
N LEU A 493 10.13 -16.37 -11.31
CA LEU A 493 9.41 -16.15 -12.57
C LEU A 493 10.30 -15.40 -13.57
N GLN A 494 10.24 -15.84 -14.82
CA GLN A 494 10.75 -15.11 -15.97
C GLN A 494 9.60 -14.84 -16.93
N THR A 495 9.43 -13.59 -17.35
CA THR A 495 8.29 -13.17 -18.17
C THR A 495 8.77 -12.48 -19.44
N PRO A 496 8.02 -12.57 -20.56
CA PRO A 496 8.18 -11.59 -21.62
C PRO A 496 7.99 -10.17 -21.05
N ALA A 497 8.72 -9.19 -21.56
CA ALA A 497 8.58 -7.79 -21.13
C ALA A 497 7.17 -7.21 -21.41
N THR A 498 6.38 -7.86 -22.26
CA THR A 498 5.01 -7.45 -22.62
C THR A 498 3.94 -7.99 -21.67
N LEU A 499 4.28 -8.83 -20.67
CA LEU A 499 3.30 -9.35 -19.73
C LEU A 499 2.86 -8.24 -18.76
N PRO A 500 1.54 -7.96 -18.64
CA PRO A 500 1.03 -7.08 -17.59
C PRO A 500 1.36 -7.60 -16.19
N ALA A 501 1.70 -6.70 -15.27
CA ALA A 501 2.08 -7.05 -13.91
C ALA A 501 0.97 -7.81 -13.16
N ALA A 502 -0.29 -7.40 -13.35
CA ALA A 502 -1.47 -8.07 -12.81
C ALA A 502 -1.55 -9.56 -13.21
N HIS A 503 -1.12 -9.91 -14.43
CA HIS A 503 -1.18 -11.29 -14.92
C HIS A 503 -0.11 -12.21 -14.33
N ALA A 504 0.88 -11.66 -13.60
CA ALA A 504 1.86 -12.46 -12.86
C ALA A 504 1.34 -12.90 -11.48
N ASP A 505 0.27 -12.27 -10.98
CA ASP A 505 -0.32 -12.57 -9.67
C ASP A 505 -0.78 -14.04 -9.51
N PRO A 506 -1.45 -14.68 -10.50
CA PRO A 506 -1.83 -16.09 -10.39
C PRO A 506 -0.66 -17.06 -10.17
N VAL A 507 0.55 -16.71 -10.61
CA VAL A 507 1.76 -17.54 -10.38
C VAL A 507 2.09 -17.60 -8.89
N ALA A 508 1.98 -16.48 -8.19
CA ALA A 508 2.18 -16.44 -6.73
C ALA A 508 1.04 -17.17 -5.99
N ARG A 509 -0.21 -17.06 -6.47
CA ARG A 509 -1.36 -17.69 -5.80
C ARG A 509 -1.48 -19.18 -6.03
N ALA A 510 -0.95 -19.72 -7.14
CA ALA A 510 -1.12 -21.12 -7.51
C ALA A 510 -0.78 -22.13 -6.39
N PRO A 511 0.32 -21.99 -5.62
CA PRO A 511 0.59 -22.85 -4.47
C PRO A 511 -0.48 -22.80 -3.37
N LEU A 512 -1.08 -21.63 -3.11
CA LEU A 512 -2.17 -21.48 -2.14
C LEU A 512 -3.47 -22.08 -2.68
N TRP A 513 -3.82 -21.80 -3.93
CA TRP A 513 -5.02 -22.36 -4.56
C TRP A 513 -5.01 -23.88 -4.62
N ALA A 514 -3.83 -24.49 -4.83
CA ALA A 514 -3.66 -25.95 -4.73
C ALA A 514 -4.02 -26.51 -3.33
N SER A 515 -3.95 -25.66 -2.30
CA SER A 515 -4.39 -25.97 -0.93
C SER A 515 -5.78 -25.42 -0.58
N ARG A 516 -6.54 -24.88 -1.56
CA ARG A 516 -7.82 -24.18 -1.37
C ARG A 516 -7.71 -22.98 -0.42
N GLN A 517 -6.60 -22.26 -0.53
CA GLN A 517 -6.28 -21.05 0.23
C GLN A 517 -6.16 -19.84 -0.70
N ASP A 518 -6.46 -18.65 -0.20
CA ASP A 518 -6.29 -17.37 -0.93
C ASP A 518 -6.11 -16.20 0.07
N TYR A 519 -5.76 -15.01 -0.43
CA TYR A 519 -5.62 -13.78 0.35
C TYR A 519 -6.25 -12.55 -0.33
N LEU A 520 -6.81 -11.63 0.47
CA LEU A 520 -7.61 -10.50 -0.03
C LEU A 520 -6.80 -9.35 -0.64
N LEU A 521 -5.50 -9.26 -0.33
CA LEU A 521 -4.65 -8.15 -0.76
C LEU A 521 -3.94 -8.47 -2.10
N PRO A 522 -3.45 -7.45 -2.84
CA PRO A 522 -2.53 -7.66 -3.95
C PRO A 522 -1.32 -8.50 -3.54
N THR A 523 -0.79 -9.31 -4.47
CA THR A 523 0.51 -9.98 -4.27
C THR A 523 1.63 -8.97 -4.09
N GLY A 524 1.54 -7.81 -4.73
CA GLY A 524 2.56 -6.79 -4.58
C GLY A 524 2.27 -5.48 -5.29
N HIS A 525 3.17 -4.53 -5.10
CA HIS A 525 3.07 -3.17 -5.61
C HIS A 525 4.44 -2.56 -5.88
N GLY A 526 4.51 -1.47 -6.65
CA GLY A 526 5.73 -0.69 -6.83
C GLY A 526 6.23 -0.05 -5.52
N VAL A 527 7.54 0.17 -5.41
CA VAL A 527 8.21 0.83 -4.28
C VAL A 527 9.06 1.99 -4.78
N GLY A 528 8.88 3.19 -4.21
CA GLY A 528 9.61 4.39 -4.57
C GLY A 528 11.02 4.49 -3.98
N ALA A 529 11.88 5.30 -4.59
CA ALA A 529 13.23 5.56 -4.12
C ALA A 529 13.24 6.77 -3.15
N ALA A 530 13.17 6.49 -1.84
CA ALA A 530 12.97 7.49 -0.80
C ALA A 530 11.70 8.33 -1.06
N LEU A 531 10.61 7.65 -1.41
CA LEU A 531 9.29 8.20 -1.74
C LEU A 531 8.20 7.32 -1.09
N ASN A 532 7.04 7.16 -1.72
CA ASN A 532 5.99 6.29 -1.23
C ASN A 532 6.40 4.81 -1.24
N ARG A 533 5.99 4.07 -0.21
CA ARG A 533 6.16 2.61 -0.18
C ARG A 533 5.28 1.88 -1.21
N ARG A 534 4.10 2.42 -1.51
CA ARG A 534 3.21 1.98 -2.59
C ARG A 534 3.28 3.01 -3.69
N GLU A 535 3.80 2.60 -4.83
CA GLU A 535 4.10 3.50 -5.92
C GLU A 535 3.48 3.00 -7.22
N ASP A 536 2.73 3.88 -7.87
CA ASP A 536 2.26 3.68 -9.24
C ASP A 536 3.43 3.49 -10.21
N PRO A 537 3.20 2.82 -11.35
CA PRO A 537 1.93 2.24 -11.81
C PRO A 537 1.73 0.77 -11.39
N VAL A 538 2.72 0.16 -10.74
CA VAL A 538 2.78 -1.30 -10.63
C VAL A 538 1.89 -1.82 -9.52
N VAL A 539 0.99 -2.73 -9.87
CA VAL A 539 0.22 -3.58 -8.97
C VAL A 539 0.20 -4.99 -9.51
N ILE A 540 0.32 -5.95 -8.60
CA ILE A 540 0.33 -7.38 -8.91
C ILE A 540 -0.93 -7.93 -8.25
N ASP A 541 -2.05 -7.82 -8.96
CA ASP A 541 -3.36 -8.31 -8.52
C ASP A 541 -4.20 -8.68 -9.76
N TYR A 542 -4.53 -9.96 -9.91
CA TYR A 542 -5.31 -10.45 -11.05
C TYR A 542 -6.74 -9.90 -11.10
N ARG A 543 -7.23 -9.33 -9.98
CA ARG A 543 -8.57 -8.75 -9.88
C ARG A 543 -8.64 -7.31 -10.40
N GLN A 544 -7.49 -6.72 -10.75
CA GLN A 544 -7.45 -5.40 -11.37
C GLN A 544 -7.44 -5.51 -12.89
N ASP A 545 -8.54 -5.10 -13.52
CA ASP A 545 -8.72 -5.15 -14.97
C ASP A 545 -8.48 -3.81 -15.68
N THR A 546 -8.25 -2.73 -14.92
CA THR A 546 -8.23 -1.34 -15.46
C THR A 546 -6.83 -0.76 -15.66
N ASN A 547 -5.80 -1.29 -14.99
CA ASN A 547 -4.41 -0.82 -15.12
C ASN A 547 -3.44 -1.97 -15.44
N LEU A 548 -3.45 -2.43 -16.70
CA LEU A 548 -2.61 -3.53 -17.21
C LEU A 548 -1.19 -3.08 -17.57
N HIS A 549 -0.53 -2.36 -16.66
CA HIS A 549 0.85 -1.90 -16.85
C HIS A 549 1.84 -3.07 -16.83
N THR A 550 2.85 -3.04 -17.70
CA THR A 550 3.87 -4.10 -17.78
C THR A 550 5.07 -3.82 -16.89
N PHE A 551 5.78 -4.87 -16.47
CA PHE A 551 7.07 -4.67 -15.79
C PHE A 551 8.10 -4.03 -16.72
N ARG A 552 9.03 -3.27 -16.13
CA ARG A 552 10.23 -2.75 -16.82
C ARG A 552 11.45 -2.96 -15.94
N GLU A 553 12.61 -3.12 -16.57
CA GLU A 553 13.89 -3.15 -15.86
C GLU A 553 14.06 -1.91 -14.97
N GLY A 554 14.63 -2.10 -13.77
CA GLY A 554 14.84 -1.03 -12.80
C GLY A 554 13.61 -0.74 -11.94
N TYR A 555 12.49 -1.45 -12.14
CA TYR A 555 11.37 -1.38 -11.20
C TYR A 555 11.73 -2.10 -9.89
N PHE A 556 11.25 -1.56 -8.78
CA PHE A 556 11.26 -2.24 -7.48
C PHE A 556 9.83 -2.55 -7.09
N VAL A 557 9.54 -3.82 -6.83
CA VAL A 557 8.19 -4.33 -6.55
C VAL A 557 8.19 -5.23 -5.33
N THR A 558 7.11 -5.22 -4.55
CA THR A 558 6.94 -6.19 -3.47
C THR A 558 6.42 -7.54 -4.00
N ASN A 559 6.68 -8.60 -3.24
CA ASN A 559 6.07 -9.93 -3.40
C ASN A 559 5.69 -10.41 -2.00
N GLU A 560 4.40 -10.36 -1.68
CA GLU A 560 3.86 -10.38 -0.31
C GLU A 560 2.70 -11.37 -0.07
N PRO A 561 2.80 -12.64 -0.51
CA PRO A 561 1.74 -13.61 -0.30
C PRO A 561 1.44 -13.82 1.19
N ALA A 562 0.19 -14.17 1.48
CA ALA A 562 -0.28 -14.37 2.84
C ALA A 562 -1.30 -15.52 2.94
N TRP A 563 -1.43 -16.07 4.13
CA TRP A 563 -2.54 -16.93 4.53
C TRP A 563 -3.01 -16.53 5.93
N HIS A 564 -4.31 -16.32 6.07
CA HIS A 564 -4.94 -15.94 7.33
C HIS A 564 -5.92 -17.05 7.75
N GLU A 565 -5.50 -17.86 8.72
CA GLU A 565 -6.33 -18.94 9.27
C GLU A 565 -7.27 -18.35 10.32
N ALA A 566 -8.55 -18.24 9.96
CA ALA A 566 -9.57 -17.57 10.75
C ALA A 566 -9.52 -17.97 12.24
N ARG A 567 -9.41 -16.95 13.10
CA ARG A 567 -9.40 -17.06 14.57
C ARG A 567 -8.22 -17.85 15.18
N LYS A 568 -7.26 -18.33 14.40
CA LYS A 568 -6.12 -19.12 14.91
C LYS A 568 -4.79 -18.40 14.79
N PHE A 569 -4.34 -18.16 13.57
CA PHE A 569 -3.03 -17.57 13.28
C PHE A 569 -3.00 -17.00 11.86
N GLY A 570 -1.93 -16.30 11.51
CA GLY A 570 -1.65 -15.98 10.12
C GLY A 570 -0.19 -16.16 9.76
N VAL A 571 0.07 -16.17 8.46
CA VAL A 571 1.41 -16.13 7.89
C VAL A 571 1.43 -15.13 6.74
N LYS A 572 2.36 -14.19 6.79
CA LYS A 572 2.69 -13.31 5.68
C LYS A 572 4.20 -13.22 5.52
N LEU A 573 4.67 -13.30 4.29
CA LEU A 573 6.08 -13.20 3.94
C LEU A 573 6.19 -12.19 2.81
N SER A 574 7.17 -11.29 2.90
CA SER A 574 7.33 -10.25 1.90
C SER A 574 8.79 -9.92 1.65
N ASN A 575 9.14 -9.71 0.39
CA ASN A 575 10.41 -9.11 -0.04
C ASN A 575 10.13 -8.02 -1.09
N VAL A 576 11.02 -7.04 -1.16
CA VAL A 576 11.17 -6.16 -2.33
C VAL A 576 12.11 -6.83 -3.32
N LEU A 577 11.72 -6.83 -4.60
CA LEU A 577 12.41 -7.40 -5.75
C LEU A 577 12.75 -6.28 -6.75
N GLU A 578 13.97 -6.30 -7.29
CA GLU A 578 14.38 -5.54 -8.47
C GLU A 578 13.99 -6.33 -9.72
N VAL A 579 13.33 -5.68 -10.67
CA VAL A 579 13.07 -6.23 -12.00
C VAL A 579 14.33 -6.04 -12.85
N ILE A 580 14.86 -7.14 -13.37
CA ILE A 580 16.11 -7.19 -14.13
C ILE A 580 15.90 -7.77 -15.51
N GLN A 581 16.67 -7.31 -16.49
CA GLN A 581 16.67 -7.87 -17.83
C GLN A 581 17.24 -9.30 -17.84
N ARG A 582 16.63 -10.17 -18.65
CA ARG A 582 17.11 -11.51 -19.01
C ARG A 582 17.32 -11.60 -20.52
N SER A 583 17.98 -12.67 -20.96
CA SER A 583 18.22 -12.95 -22.38
C SER A 583 16.90 -13.02 -23.16
N SER A 584 16.97 -12.72 -24.47
CA SER A 584 15.87 -12.89 -25.41
C SER A 584 14.61 -12.07 -25.09
N GLY A 585 14.76 -10.88 -24.50
CA GLY A 585 13.64 -9.96 -24.23
C GLY A 585 12.77 -10.35 -23.02
N TYR A 586 13.25 -11.26 -22.18
CA TYR A 586 12.59 -11.62 -20.93
C TYR A 586 13.03 -10.70 -19.78
N LEU A 587 12.18 -10.59 -18.78
CA LEU A 587 12.48 -9.99 -17.48
C LEU A 587 12.56 -11.10 -16.43
N GLY A 588 13.21 -10.81 -15.32
CA GLY A 588 13.17 -11.63 -14.11
C GLY A 588 13.30 -10.77 -12.87
N PHE A 589 13.30 -11.42 -11.70
CA PHE A 589 13.27 -10.74 -10.42
C PHE A 589 14.51 -11.08 -9.59
N LYS A 590 15.00 -10.09 -8.84
CA LYS A 590 16.12 -10.25 -7.91
C LYS A 590 15.78 -9.60 -6.56
N GLU A 591 15.80 -10.41 -5.51
CA GLU A 591 15.54 -9.97 -4.15
C GLU A 591 16.52 -8.88 -3.73
N THR A 592 15.96 -7.75 -3.31
CA THR A 592 16.69 -6.63 -2.70
C THR A 592 16.62 -6.75 -1.18
N THR A 593 15.48 -7.19 -0.62
CA THR A 593 15.37 -7.57 0.79
C THR A 593 16.18 -8.84 1.06
N LEU A 594 17.14 -8.76 1.98
CA LEU A 594 17.98 -9.89 2.39
C LEU A 594 17.84 -10.16 3.90
N LEU A 595 16.74 -10.82 4.27
CA LEU A 595 16.44 -11.23 5.64
C LEU A 595 16.10 -12.72 5.73
N PRO A 596 16.66 -13.48 6.70
CA PRO A 596 16.37 -14.91 6.82
C PRO A 596 14.87 -15.21 6.99
N TYR A 597 14.44 -16.35 6.44
CA TYR A 597 13.14 -16.95 6.78
C TYR A 597 13.28 -17.77 8.08
N GLU A 598 12.16 -18.16 8.70
CA GLU A 598 12.16 -18.90 9.97
C GLU A 598 12.26 -20.41 9.70
N PRO A 599 13.42 -21.07 9.91
CA PRO A 599 13.62 -22.45 9.49
C PRO A 599 12.70 -23.45 10.21
N LYS A 600 12.27 -23.15 11.45
CA LYS A 600 11.36 -24.02 12.21
C LYS A 600 9.98 -24.14 11.57
N LEU A 601 9.56 -23.11 10.81
CA LEU A 601 8.27 -23.08 10.15
C LEU A 601 8.29 -23.74 8.75
N ILE A 602 9.46 -24.13 8.24
CA ILE A 602 9.59 -24.72 6.91
C ILE A 602 9.52 -26.25 6.98
N ASP A 603 8.47 -26.82 6.39
CA ASP A 603 8.38 -28.26 6.12
C ASP A 603 9.11 -28.59 4.82
N LYS A 604 10.35 -29.07 4.96
CA LYS A 604 11.23 -29.41 3.83
C LYS A 604 10.61 -30.43 2.87
N ASN A 605 9.72 -31.30 3.35
CA ASN A 605 9.08 -32.33 2.51
C ASN A 605 8.03 -31.75 1.55
N MET A 606 7.58 -30.52 1.80
CA MET A 606 6.66 -29.81 0.92
C MET A 606 7.37 -29.02 -0.18
N LEU A 607 8.69 -28.86 -0.10
CA LEU A 607 9.48 -28.12 -1.06
C LEU A 607 10.02 -29.04 -2.16
N THR A 608 10.03 -28.53 -3.38
CA THR A 608 10.72 -29.10 -4.53
C THR A 608 12.22 -28.80 -4.48
N ASP A 609 13.02 -29.56 -5.22
CA ASP A 609 14.45 -29.27 -5.38
C ASP A 609 14.68 -27.85 -5.94
N TYR A 610 13.78 -27.34 -6.78
CA TYR A 610 13.88 -26.00 -7.35
C TYR A 610 13.68 -24.91 -6.29
N GLU A 611 12.65 -25.05 -5.45
CA GLU A 611 12.39 -24.14 -4.33
C GLU A 611 13.50 -24.20 -3.26
N ILE A 612 14.07 -25.38 -2.99
CA ILE A 612 15.21 -25.52 -2.06
C ILE A 612 16.46 -24.86 -2.63
N ASN A 613 16.75 -25.04 -3.92
CA ASN A 613 17.89 -24.38 -4.57
C ASN A 613 17.75 -22.85 -4.53
N TRP A 614 16.55 -22.32 -4.78
CA TRP A 614 16.28 -20.89 -4.64
C TRP A 614 16.50 -20.40 -3.20
N LEU A 615 15.95 -21.11 -2.21
CA LEU A 615 16.09 -20.75 -0.80
C LEU A 615 17.57 -20.79 -0.36
N ASN A 616 18.33 -21.80 -0.79
CA ASN A 616 19.76 -21.90 -0.51
C ASN A 616 20.55 -20.77 -1.19
N ALA A 617 20.23 -20.42 -2.43
CA ALA A 617 20.86 -19.30 -3.13
C ALA A 617 20.54 -17.96 -2.45
N TYR A 618 19.30 -17.77 -2.01
CA TYR A 618 18.88 -16.62 -1.21
C TYR A 618 19.64 -16.54 0.12
N ASN A 619 19.70 -17.64 0.87
CA ASN A 619 20.44 -17.74 2.13
C ASN A 619 21.93 -17.47 1.94
N LYS A 620 22.53 -17.97 0.85
CA LYS A 620 23.93 -17.68 0.51
C LYS A 620 24.15 -16.19 0.29
N ARG A 621 23.29 -15.50 -0.46
CA ARG A 621 23.40 -14.04 -0.64
C ARG A 621 23.27 -13.27 0.67
N ILE A 622 22.40 -13.69 1.58
CA ILE A 622 22.33 -13.11 2.93
C ILE A 622 23.70 -13.23 3.62
N ARG A 623 24.29 -14.42 3.60
CA ARG A 623 25.60 -14.65 4.22
C ARG A 623 26.70 -13.80 3.59
N ASP A 624 26.74 -13.75 2.26
CA ASP A 624 27.78 -13.03 1.51
C ASP A 624 27.64 -11.50 1.61
N THR A 625 26.42 -10.98 1.82
CA THR A 625 26.14 -9.53 1.81
C THR A 625 25.97 -8.97 3.23
N ILE A 626 25.12 -9.60 4.04
CA ILE A 626 24.79 -9.13 5.40
C ILE A 626 25.86 -9.57 6.41
N GLY A 627 26.44 -10.75 6.22
CA GLY A 627 27.48 -11.28 7.12
C GLY A 627 28.66 -10.32 7.31
N PRO A 628 29.33 -9.88 6.22
CA PRO A 628 30.43 -8.92 6.32
C PRO A 628 30.04 -7.59 6.96
N GLU A 629 28.84 -7.08 6.64
CA GLU A 629 28.34 -5.82 7.20
C GLU A 629 28.13 -5.91 8.72
N LEU A 630 27.55 -7.02 9.21
CA LEU A 630 27.39 -7.27 10.65
C LEU A 630 28.74 -7.35 11.35
N THR A 631 29.73 -8.02 10.76
CA THR A 631 31.09 -8.09 11.31
C THR A 631 31.76 -6.71 11.33
N ALA A 632 31.62 -5.93 10.26
CA ALA A 632 32.18 -4.58 10.17
C ALA A 632 31.59 -3.63 11.23
N GLN A 633 30.32 -3.81 11.59
CA GLN A 633 29.67 -3.06 12.67
C GLN A 633 29.89 -3.65 14.08
N GLY A 634 30.65 -4.73 14.22
CA GLY A 634 30.93 -5.38 15.52
C GLY A 634 29.75 -6.19 16.10
N LEU A 635 28.74 -6.51 15.28
CA LEU A 635 27.52 -7.23 15.67
C LEU A 635 27.71 -8.75 15.62
N THR A 636 28.71 -9.26 16.35
CA THR A 636 29.16 -10.66 16.28
C THR A 636 28.07 -11.67 16.68
N ASP A 637 27.25 -11.37 17.69
CA ASP A 637 26.18 -12.27 18.11
C ASP A 637 25.03 -12.33 17.07
N VAL A 638 24.70 -11.20 16.44
CA VAL A 638 23.76 -11.12 15.33
C VAL A 638 24.31 -11.89 14.11
N TYR A 639 25.61 -11.77 13.82
CA TYR A 639 26.26 -12.52 12.76
C TYR A 639 26.05 -14.04 12.92
N TYR A 640 26.37 -14.60 14.09
CA TYR A 640 26.17 -16.03 14.34
C TYR A 640 24.70 -16.45 14.27
N TRP A 641 23.79 -15.59 14.75
CA TRP A 641 22.36 -15.80 14.61
C TRP A 641 21.94 -15.90 13.13
N VAL A 642 22.39 -14.98 12.28
CA VAL A 642 22.14 -15.01 10.82
C VAL A 642 22.71 -16.28 10.19
N MET A 643 23.95 -16.65 10.52
CA MET A 643 24.60 -17.86 9.98
C MET A 643 23.81 -19.12 10.32
N ASN A 644 23.29 -19.21 11.53
CA ASN A 644 22.45 -20.33 11.99
C ASN A 644 21.08 -20.37 11.29
N LYS A 645 20.46 -19.21 11.06
CA LYS A 645 19.17 -19.12 10.34
C LYS A 645 19.28 -19.43 8.84
N THR A 646 20.48 -19.37 8.28
CA THR A 646 20.74 -19.48 6.83
C THR A 646 21.46 -20.77 6.44
N VAL A 647 21.44 -21.80 7.30
CA VAL A 647 22.04 -23.11 7.00
C VAL A 647 21.47 -23.70 5.72
N GLU A 648 22.35 -24.27 4.90
CA GLU A 648 21.99 -24.90 3.63
C GLU A 648 21.09 -26.10 3.90
N ILE A 649 20.03 -26.22 3.10
CA ILE A 649 19.07 -27.32 3.18
C ILE A 649 19.47 -28.37 2.14
N GLU A 650 19.65 -29.61 2.59
CA GLU A 650 19.92 -30.73 1.69
C GLU A 650 18.75 -31.02 0.74
N LEU A 651 19.09 -31.42 -0.49
CA LEU A 651 18.10 -31.73 -1.52
C LEU A 651 17.44 -33.10 -1.27
N PRO A 652 16.10 -33.20 -1.29
CA PRO A 652 15.37 -34.46 -1.19
C PRO A 652 15.84 -35.52 -2.19
N SER A 653 16.19 -35.11 -3.43
CA SER A 653 16.71 -36.02 -4.45
C SER A 653 18.08 -36.61 -4.10
N LYS A 654 18.95 -35.86 -3.43
CA LYS A 654 20.26 -36.36 -2.95
C LYS A 654 20.06 -37.38 -1.82
N THR A 655 19.17 -37.11 -0.88
CA THR A 655 18.85 -38.02 0.23
C THR A 655 18.22 -39.32 -0.29
N LYS A 656 17.30 -39.25 -1.26
CA LYS A 656 16.71 -40.45 -1.91
C LYS A 656 17.75 -41.27 -2.68
N LYS A 657 18.67 -40.63 -3.41
CA LYS A 657 19.77 -41.35 -4.10
C LYS A 657 20.71 -42.05 -3.12
N GLN A 658 21.06 -41.42 -2.02
CA GLN A 658 21.90 -42.03 -0.99
C GLN A 658 21.19 -43.22 -0.31
N ALA A 659 19.92 -43.07 0.06
CA ALA A 659 19.10 -44.14 0.64
C ALA A 659 18.95 -45.33 -0.33
N ASN A 660 18.68 -45.09 -1.61
CA ASN A 660 18.62 -46.14 -2.62
C ASN A 660 19.98 -46.82 -2.81
N SER A 661 21.09 -46.08 -2.78
CA SER A 661 22.44 -46.68 -2.87
C SER A 661 22.79 -47.54 -1.65
N ALA A 662 22.34 -47.15 -0.46
CA ALA A 662 22.53 -47.90 0.77
C ALA A 662 21.67 -49.16 0.81
N PHE A 663 20.41 -49.07 0.32
CA PHE A 663 19.53 -50.22 0.15
C PHE A 663 20.13 -51.23 -0.84
N ILE A 664 20.58 -50.77 -2.01
CA ILE A 664 21.25 -51.63 -3.01
C ILE A 664 22.44 -52.34 -2.38
N LYS A 665 23.34 -51.61 -1.69
CA LYS A 665 24.50 -52.21 -0.99
C LYS A 665 24.09 -53.26 0.05
N HIS A 666 23.03 -53.01 0.83
CA HIS A 666 22.54 -54.00 1.79
C HIS A 666 21.96 -55.26 1.11
N THR A 667 21.21 -55.13 0.02
CA THR A 667 20.76 -56.29 -0.77
C THR A 667 21.92 -57.03 -1.43
N THR A 668 22.95 -56.32 -1.93
CA THR A 668 24.12 -56.98 -2.53
C THR A 668 24.92 -57.75 -1.48
N ILE A 669 25.12 -57.19 -0.29
CA ILE A 669 25.78 -57.88 0.83
C ILE A 669 24.94 -59.09 1.29
N ALA A 670 23.62 -58.94 1.41
CA ALA A 670 22.73 -60.04 1.77
C ALA A 670 22.76 -61.17 0.72
N MET A 671 22.77 -60.84 -0.58
CA MET A 671 22.90 -61.82 -1.66
C MET A 671 24.26 -62.51 -1.65
N ILE A 672 25.35 -61.79 -1.37
CA ILE A 672 26.69 -62.38 -1.22
C ILE A 672 26.71 -63.34 -0.03
N CYS A 673 26.17 -62.96 1.13
CA CYS A 673 26.08 -63.84 2.30
C CYS A 673 25.24 -65.11 2.03
N ILE A 674 24.13 -64.99 1.30
CA ILE A 674 23.30 -66.14 0.89
C ILE A 674 24.08 -67.04 -0.08
N SER A 675 24.80 -66.46 -1.05
CA SER A 675 25.60 -67.24 -2.00
C SER A 675 26.75 -68.01 -1.36
N VAL A 676 27.40 -67.43 -0.34
CA VAL A 676 28.46 -68.08 0.45
C VAL A 676 27.89 -69.19 1.33
N ALA A 677 26.71 -69.00 1.92
CA ALA A 677 26.04 -70.04 2.71
C ALA A 677 25.60 -71.25 1.85
N LEU A 678 25.19 -71.01 0.60
CA LEU A 678 24.83 -72.05 -0.37
C LEU A 678 26.03 -72.79 -0.99
N THR A 679 27.25 -72.29 -0.84
CA THR A 679 28.48 -72.99 -1.28
C THR A 679 29.13 -73.80 -0.15
N ILE A 680 28.66 -73.66 1.09
CA ILE A 680 29.16 -74.36 2.29
C ILE A 680 28.22 -75.53 2.70
N LEU A 681 27.06 -75.64 2.06
CA LEU A 681 26.18 -76.82 2.03
C LEU A 681 26.48 -77.66 0.80
#